data_AF-A0A7Z9Q084-F1
#
_entry.id   AF-A0A7Z9Q084-F1
#
_cell.length_a   1.000
_cell.length_b   1.000
_cell.length_c   1.000
_cell.angle_alpha   90.00
_cell.angle_beta   90.00
_cell.angle_gamma   90.00
#
_symmetry.space_group_name_H-M   'P 1'
#
loop_
_entity.id
_entity.type
_entity.pdbx_description
1 polymer ?
#
loop_
_entity_poly.entity_id
_entity_poly.type
_entity_poly.pdbx_seq_one_letter_code
_entity_poly.pdbx_strand_id
1 'polypeptide(L)'
;MSVRRRGIFLISSLITLVLVAMIITASLSLTSGFSLRADSSSDHANAKRAAESGLRYAEVRLQEDPGWRGDGNGIILNTPDLFVVEDRGNVYGLVKVAGQDFSQFRIRFNFQDGSAGGDGLDDPQKPTNFAYVSVNNLAKGTPTPLPRVDSNGIASHTPGSEEAPPFTAVVIVEGRAGNGLRQASPSNLLPADVEGQVSTSVMEAYLRVTGVNGLNAASMSAKDFVVDLGASGDTMTLAVQDKESQSAVIRSKESIKVLNGKTSGNLEAENGEARTKTGNIDARFESGDLTLATEQSTDRFYQLSFDEVEQADPSGNSLAAGTYVWWETSSGGELHYYDMDYEAYVKHIEANPTDPGSTSVSLPSSVSLSGTQLSLTGDVYIKKTGKGTTDFTLIPRGGAPEDPPSAVSTGFSSQAYAKALIAAGITLPQNRHGWRSTPTLSEFFAAGGPGDDPNWTTVIPGFQFRLAGDNNQGFEYQIDSQVVPTPTLEQAIEAFIEQKNPSGSYWQQNTTSGNGWEGQAKVWGVQVESVSPDALKELELGGTVSDNLTVNETQIHFSPPEGKSATLTSQGDIRIGGGVFGQGGSITSQGQIRISGLGTDLSANPNGQEGVSLYAKGDIVLSALKPTGTSGSYTYGDFNLKGVVYTQSNFEAKLGYDDPSVGDWGNLALTGSLVAYGGDPAGEPGANGNGSIKVTAKKFDLTFDPAYMNMLDGSPAGVRLEQTLKYTHR
;
A
#
# COMPACT_ATOMS: atom_id res chain seq x y z
N MET A 1 56.94 92.29 41.19
CA MET A 1 56.23 91.34 40.31
C MET A 1 55.41 90.40 41.17
N SER A 2 54.09 90.39 40.97
CA SER A 2 53.06 90.09 41.96
C SER A 2 52.88 88.62 42.33
N VAL A 3 52.60 88.38 43.62
CA VAL A 3 52.07 87.14 44.24
C VAL A 3 50.91 86.50 43.44
N ARG A 4 50.15 87.30 42.67
CA ARG A 4 49.13 86.82 41.71
C ARG A 4 49.64 85.80 40.68
N ARG A 5 50.89 85.87 40.20
CA ARG A 5 51.41 84.95 39.17
C ARG A 5 51.75 83.54 39.69
N ARG A 6 52.08 83.39 40.98
CA ARG A 6 52.38 82.08 41.60
C ARG A 6 51.11 81.35 42.04
N GLY A 7 50.08 82.07 42.50
CA GLY A 7 48.76 81.49 42.80
C GLY A 7 48.04 80.98 41.55
N ILE A 8 48.11 81.74 40.43
CA ILE A 8 47.52 81.32 39.16
C ILE A 8 48.21 80.07 38.60
N PHE A 9 49.54 79.94 38.73
CA PHE A 9 50.27 78.76 38.26
C PHE A 9 49.96 77.49 39.07
N LEU A 10 49.78 77.61 40.39
CA LEU A 10 49.38 76.48 41.24
C LEU A 10 47.94 76.06 40.97
N ILE A 11 47.02 77.02 40.82
CA ILE A 11 45.62 76.75 40.49
C ILE A 11 45.50 76.15 39.09
N SER A 12 46.24 76.67 38.10
CA SER A 12 46.23 76.11 36.73
C SER A 12 46.82 74.71 36.69
N SER A 13 47.90 74.43 37.44
CA SER A 13 48.48 73.09 37.53
C SER A 13 47.51 72.10 38.19
N LEU A 14 46.85 72.51 39.27
CA LEU A 14 45.91 71.65 40.01
C LEU A 14 44.63 71.39 39.22
N ILE A 15 44.10 72.40 38.51
CA ILE A 15 42.98 72.22 37.59
C ILE A 15 43.37 71.30 36.43
N THR A 16 44.57 71.46 35.86
CA THR A 16 45.04 70.59 34.77
C THR A 16 45.18 69.15 35.24
N LEU A 17 45.67 68.92 36.47
CA LEU A 17 45.85 67.58 37.03
C LEU A 17 44.52 66.88 37.33
N VAL A 18 43.52 67.64 37.82
CA VAL A 18 42.14 67.14 37.98
C VAL A 18 41.51 66.84 36.62
N LEU A 19 41.73 67.67 35.61
CA LEU A 19 41.22 67.46 34.25
C LEU A 19 41.82 66.21 33.61
N VAL A 20 43.13 65.99 33.76
CA VAL A 20 43.80 64.78 33.26
C VAL A 20 43.30 63.54 34.01
N ALA A 21 43.13 63.60 35.34
CA ALA A 21 42.57 62.49 36.11
C ALA A 21 41.13 62.15 35.69
N MET A 22 40.29 63.17 35.46
CA MET A 22 38.92 62.98 34.97
C MET A 22 38.88 62.41 33.55
N ILE A 23 39.77 62.86 32.65
CA ILE A 23 39.88 62.32 31.28
C ILE A 23 40.32 60.85 31.31
N ILE A 24 41.27 60.47 32.18
CA ILE A 24 41.71 59.08 32.35
C ILE A 24 40.58 58.21 32.93
N THR A 25 39.84 58.73 33.91
CA THR A 25 38.73 57.99 34.53
C THR A 25 37.55 57.83 33.55
N ALA A 26 37.24 58.88 32.79
CA ALA A 26 36.20 58.85 31.75
C ALA A 26 36.60 57.92 30.59
N SER A 27 37.85 57.95 30.12
CA SER A 27 38.32 57.06 29.07
C SER A 27 38.33 55.59 29.51
N LEU A 28 38.73 55.28 30.74
CA LEU A 28 38.62 53.92 31.30
C LEU A 28 37.16 53.45 31.40
N SER A 29 36.23 54.33 31.78
CA SER A 29 34.79 53.99 31.86
C SER A 29 34.10 53.83 30.49
N LEU A 30 34.56 54.56 29.47
CA LEU A 30 34.06 54.44 28.09
C LEU A 30 34.62 53.19 27.40
N THR A 31 35.85 52.79 27.72
CA THR A 31 36.50 51.60 27.14
C THR A 31 35.89 50.31 27.67
N SER A 32 35.54 50.25 28.96
CA SER A 32 34.85 49.08 29.55
C SER A 32 33.42 48.89 29.03
N GLY A 33 32.68 49.99 28.81
CA GLY A 33 31.33 49.95 28.21
C GLY A 33 31.31 49.57 26.73
N PHE A 34 32.38 49.87 25.97
CA PHE A 34 32.50 49.46 24.57
C PHE A 34 32.89 47.98 24.42
N SER A 35 33.78 47.48 25.29
CA SER A 35 34.15 46.05 25.34
C SER A 35 32.95 45.17 25.67
N LEU A 36 32.19 45.49 26.74
CA LEU A 36 31.03 44.68 27.15
C LEU A 36 29.92 44.62 26.08
N ARG A 37 29.72 45.70 25.33
CA ARG A 37 28.74 45.72 24.22
C ARG A 37 29.24 44.93 23.01
N ALA A 38 30.52 45.03 22.66
CA ALA A 38 31.12 44.24 21.60
C ALA A 38 31.08 42.73 21.91
N ASP A 39 31.42 42.35 23.14
CA ASP A 39 31.41 40.97 23.62
C ASP A 39 29.98 40.40 23.61
N SER A 40 28.98 41.17 24.08
CA SER A 40 27.58 40.74 24.05
C SER A 40 27.03 40.54 22.62
N SER A 41 27.47 41.37 21.67
CA SER A 41 27.06 41.28 20.27
C SER A 41 27.74 40.09 19.58
N SER A 42 29.00 39.80 19.90
CA SER A 42 29.68 38.59 19.40
C SER A 42 29.06 37.33 20.00
N ASP A 43 28.67 37.34 21.27
CA ASP A 43 28.02 36.21 21.93
C ASP A 43 26.65 35.91 21.32
N HIS A 44 25.84 36.93 21.01
CA HIS A 44 24.58 36.73 20.29
C HIS A 44 24.79 36.16 18.88
N ALA A 45 25.81 36.64 18.15
CA ALA A 45 26.14 36.11 16.83
C ALA A 45 26.64 34.65 16.91
N ASN A 46 27.37 34.30 17.97
CA ASN A 46 27.82 32.94 18.23
C ASN A 46 26.66 32.01 18.63
N ALA A 47 25.75 32.48 19.48
CA ALA A 47 24.54 31.74 19.85
C ALA A 47 23.65 31.48 18.64
N LYS A 48 23.45 32.47 17.76
CA LYS A 48 22.72 32.28 16.50
C LYS A 48 23.40 31.24 15.60
N ARG A 49 24.71 31.33 15.41
CA ARG A 49 25.47 30.34 14.64
C ARG A 49 25.36 28.93 15.21
N ALA A 50 25.35 28.80 16.54
CA ALA A 50 25.15 27.50 17.18
C ALA A 50 23.73 26.96 16.90
N ALA A 51 22.70 27.79 16.99
CA ALA A 51 21.33 27.40 16.66
C ALA A 51 21.19 26.97 15.18
N GLU A 52 21.81 27.71 14.24
CA GLU A 52 21.84 27.36 12.82
C GLU A 52 22.56 26.03 12.56
N SER A 53 23.69 25.78 13.26
CA SER A 53 24.40 24.49 13.19
C SER A 53 23.56 23.34 13.73
N GLY A 54 22.83 23.55 14.84
CA GLY A 54 21.94 22.54 15.40
C GLY A 54 20.75 22.24 14.50
N LEU A 55 20.21 23.26 13.84
CA LEU A 55 19.13 23.09 12.87
C LEU A 55 19.60 22.30 11.64
N ARG A 56 20.76 22.64 11.07
CA ARG A 56 21.36 21.86 9.97
C ARG A 56 21.66 20.43 10.36
N TYR A 57 22.11 20.20 11.60
CA TYR A 57 22.30 18.85 12.11
C TYR A 57 20.97 18.07 12.11
N ALA A 58 19.90 18.66 12.66
CA ALA A 58 18.58 18.05 12.66
C ALA A 58 18.05 17.79 11.25
N GLU A 59 18.23 18.73 10.31
CA GLU A 59 17.88 18.53 8.90
C GLU A 59 18.59 17.30 8.34
N VAL A 60 19.91 17.20 8.46
CA VAL A 60 20.67 16.04 7.94
C VAL A 60 20.18 14.74 8.58
N ARG A 61 19.94 14.71 9.89
CA ARG A 61 19.44 13.51 10.57
C ARG A 61 18.04 13.11 10.10
N LEU A 62 17.14 14.08 9.90
CA LEU A 62 15.80 13.84 9.37
C LEU A 62 15.79 13.44 7.88
N GLN A 63 16.79 13.89 7.11
CA GLN A 63 16.98 13.45 5.73
C GLN A 63 17.51 12.01 5.65
N GLU A 64 18.36 11.61 6.60
CA GLU A 64 18.86 10.23 6.74
C GLU A 64 17.79 9.27 7.28
N ASP A 65 17.03 9.73 8.27
CA ASP A 65 16.01 8.97 8.99
C ASP A 65 14.79 9.86 9.30
N PRO A 66 13.68 9.74 8.54
CA PRO A 66 12.47 10.52 8.77
C PRO A 66 11.82 10.29 10.14
N GLY A 67 12.12 9.16 10.81
CA GLY A 67 11.67 8.85 12.16
C GLY A 67 12.55 9.45 13.26
N TRP A 68 13.65 10.10 12.90
CA TRP A 68 14.64 10.58 13.86
C TRP A 68 14.03 11.55 14.89
N ARG A 69 14.36 11.29 16.15
CA ARG A 69 13.92 12.09 17.30
C ARG A 69 15.02 12.28 18.33
N GLY A 70 16.30 12.14 17.95
CA GLY A 70 17.44 12.31 18.85
C GLY A 70 17.65 11.14 19.82
N ASP A 71 17.32 9.91 19.41
CA ASP A 71 17.36 8.69 20.19
C ASP A 71 18.56 7.77 19.88
N GLY A 72 19.61 8.27 19.24
CA GLY A 72 20.85 7.53 18.96
C GLY A 72 21.66 7.11 20.21
N ASN A 73 21.35 7.65 21.39
CA ASN A 73 21.83 7.21 22.71
C ASN A 73 23.36 7.08 22.86
N GLY A 74 24.10 8.09 22.42
CA GLY A 74 25.55 8.13 22.52
C GLY A 74 26.19 9.32 21.81
N ILE A 75 27.51 9.26 21.65
CA ILE A 75 28.26 10.22 20.84
C ILE A 75 28.03 9.87 19.37
N ILE A 76 27.40 10.78 18.64
CA ILE A 76 27.08 10.59 17.21
C ILE A 76 28.16 11.21 16.33
N LEU A 77 28.68 12.38 16.72
CA LEU A 77 29.70 13.09 15.95
C LEU A 77 30.82 13.57 16.88
N ASN A 78 32.05 13.27 16.50
CA ASN A 78 33.25 13.69 17.25
C ASN A 78 34.32 14.20 16.27
N THR A 79 34.18 15.45 15.88
CA THR A 79 35.16 16.15 15.02
C THR A 79 35.80 17.31 15.80
N PRO A 80 36.96 17.81 15.37
CA PRO A 80 37.61 18.94 16.03
C PRO A 80 36.75 20.21 16.14
N ASP A 81 35.82 20.40 15.21
CA ASP A 81 34.99 21.60 15.09
C ASP A 81 33.55 21.42 15.59
N LEU A 82 33.06 20.17 15.64
CA LEU A 82 31.70 19.82 16.05
C LEU A 82 31.68 18.49 16.82
N PHE A 83 31.08 18.53 18.01
CA PHE A 83 30.83 17.38 18.85
C PHE A 83 29.33 17.28 19.16
N VAL A 84 28.69 16.13 18.92
CA VAL A 84 27.25 15.95 19.14
C VAL A 84 26.96 14.65 19.89
N VAL A 85 26.08 14.75 20.88
CA VAL A 85 25.56 13.64 21.67
C VAL A 85 24.04 13.63 21.60
N GLU A 86 23.49 12.46 21.34
CA GLU A 86 22.06 12.15 21.43
C GLU A 86 21.81 11.29 22.68
N ASP A 87 20.78 11.58 23.47
CA ASP A 87 20.42 10.88 24.70
C ASP A 87 18.90 10.88 24.86
N ARG A 88 18.26 9.78 24.43
CA ARG A 88 16.83 9.50 24.54
C ARG A 88 15.93 10.69 24.22
N GLY A 89 16.18 11.38 23.12
CA GLY A 89 15.38 12.52 22.67
C GLY A 89 15.91 13.89 23.07
N ASN A 90 17.05 13.97 23.78
CA ASN A 90 17.81 15.20 23.93
C ASN A 90 19.06 15.18 23.05
N VAL A 91 19.32 16.29 22.37
CA VAL A 91 20.51 16.49 21.54
C VAL A 91 21.33 17.63 22.11
N TYR A 92 22.63 17.40 22.27
CA TYR A 92 23.60 18.39 22.72
C TYR A 92 24.73 18.49 21.71
N GLY A 93 24.93 19.68 21.16
CA GLY A 93 26.04 19.97 20.25
C GLY A 93 26.99 21.01 20.80
N LEU A 94 28.29 20.80 20.63
CA LEU A 94 29.33 21.80 20.88
C LEU A 94 29.97 22.21 19.55
N VAL A 95 29.91 23.49 19.24
CA VAL A 95 30.46 24.11 18.02
C VAL A 95 31.67 24.94 18.43
N LYS A 96 32.82 24.67 17.84
CA LYS A 96 34.05 25.40 18.17
C LYS A 96 34.03 26.81 17.58
N VAL A 97 34.35 27.81 18.39
CA VAL A 97 34.52 29.20 17.96
C VAL A 97 36.02 29.56 17.94
N ALA A 98 36.41 30.51 17.09
CA ALA A 98 37.77 31.00 17.04
C ALA A 98 38.21 31.53 18.42
N GLY A 99 39.25 30.91 19.02
CA GLY A 99 39.72 31.27 20.37
C GLY A 99 39.74 30.12 21.39
N GLN A 100 39.30 28.90 21.03
CA GLN A 100 39.17 27.70 21.89
C GLN A 100 37.93 27.68 22.81
N ASP A 101 37.02 28.63 22.68
CA ASP A 101 35.73 28.61 23.38
C ASP A 101 34.67 27.84 22.57
N PHE A 102 33.78 27.10 23.25
CA PHE A 102 32.66 26.40 22.63
C PHE A 102 31.37 27.21 22.71
N SER A 103 30.63 27.25 21.61
CA SER A 103 29.18 27.53 21.64
C SER A 103 28.42 26.23 21.67
N GLN A 104 27.21 26.23 22.21
CA GLN A 104 26.39 25.03 22.37
C GLN A 104 25.08 25.16 21.61
N PHE A 105 24.56 24.07 21.05
CA PHE A 105 23.15 23.96 20.69
C PHE A 105 22.46 22.82 21.44
N ARG A 106 21.16 22.97 21.66
CA ARG A 106 20.29 21.98 22.31
C ARG A 106 19.02 21.78 21.49
N ILE A 107 18.59 20.53 21.37
CA ILE A 107 17.30 20.11 20.79
C ILE A 107 16.66 19.14 21.77
N ARG A 108 15.34 19.21 21.91
CA ARG A 108 14.57 18.38 22.83
C ARG A 108 13.34 17.85 22.12
N PHE A 109 13.19 16.53 22.05
CA PHE A 109 11.97 15.81 21.70
C PHE A 109 11.34 15.14 22.95
N ASN A 110 12.15 14.89 23.98
CA ASN A 110 11.75 14.14 25.17
C ASN A 110 10.92 14.98 26.18
N PHE A 111 9.88 14.41 26.76
CA PHE A 111 8.96 15.09 27.67
C PHE A 111 9.46 15.15 29.11
N GLN A 112 10.38 14.27 29.48
CA GLN A 112 10.97 14.11 30.81
C GLN A 112 9.93 13.77 31.88
N ASP A 113 9.00 12.90 31.51
CA ASP A 113 7.81 12.50 32.26
C ASP A 113 7.87 11.07 32.81
N GLY A 114 9.02 10.38 32.65
CA GLY A 114 9.27 9.07 33.22
C GLY A 114 9.76 8.04 32.20
N SER A 115 9.54 6.76 32.50
CA SER A 115 9.88 5.66 31.58
C SER A 115 8.73 5.40 30.63
N ALA A 116 9.00 5.48 29.32
CA ALA A 116 8.03 5.35 28.23
C ALA A 116 6.76 6.19 28.44
N GLY A 117 6.94 7.49 28.74
CA GLY A 117 5.87 8.45 28.99
C GLY A 117 5.03 8.79 27.75
N GLY A 118 4.45 9.98 27.72
CA GLY A 118 3.52 10.42 26.68
C GLY A 118 4.14 10.60 25.29
N ASP A 119 5.46 10.66 25.22
CA ASP A 119 6.26 10.72 23.99
C ASP A 119 6.82 9.34 23.55
N GLY A 120 6.59 8.30 24.35
CA GLY A 120 7.11 6.96 24.12
C GLY A 120 8.63 6.86 24.22
N LEU A 121 9.28 7.77 24.96
CA LEU A 121 10.71 7.74 25.26
C LEU A 121 10.94 7.58 26.77
N ASP A 122 12.05 6.94 27.13
CA ASP A 122 12.53 6.94 28.52
C ASP A 122 13.28 8.25 28.82
N ASP A 123 13.23 8.69 30.08
CA ASP A 123 13.95 9.88 30.51
C ASP A 123 15.45 9.87 30.14
N PRO A 124 15.99 11.01 29.67
CA PRO A 124 17.38 11.15 29.27
C PRO A 124 18.29 11.10 30.51
N GLN A 125 19.51 10.55 30.36
CA GLN A 125 20.49 10.55 31.47
C GLN A 125 20.92 11.98 31.82
N LYS A 126 20.90 12.88 30.84
CA LYS A 126 21.20 14.30 30.99
C LYS A 126 19.95 15.11 30.69
N PRO A 127 19.14 15.46 31.70
CA PRO A 127 17.98 16.28 31.50
C PRO A 127 18.35 17.73 31.17
N THR A 128 17.55 18.38 30.31
CA THR A 128 17.68 19.81 29.99
C THR A 128 16.48 20.58 30.54
N ASN A 129 16.72 21.82 30.98
CA ASN A 129 15.67 22.76 31.39
C ASN A 129 15.14 23.62 30.22
N PHE A 130 15.40 23.21 28.98
CA PHE A 130 14.96 23.92 27.80
C PHE A 130 13.43 23.86 27.67
N ALA A 131 12.81 25.04 27.53
CA ALA A 131 11.35 25.22 27.66
C ALA A 131 10.54 24.81 26.41
N TYR A 132 11.20 24.44 25.32
CA TYR A 132 10.53 24.08 24.07
C TYR A 132 10.81 22.63 23.72
N VAL A 133 9.79 21.97 23.15
CA VAL A 133 9.85 20.57 22.71
C VAL A 133 9.56 20.53 21.22
N SER A 134 10.45 19.90 20.48
CA SER A 134 10.34 19.58 19.06
C SER A 134 9.40 18.40 18.88
N VAL A 135 8.69 18.36 17.75
CA VAL A 135 7.77 17.27 17.40
C VAL A 135 8.13 16.77 16.02
N ASN A 136 8.43 15.48 15.91
CA ASN A 136 8.52 14.83 14.62
C ASN A 136 7.14 14.31 14.22
N ASN A 137 6.49 14.99 13.28
CA ASN A 137 5.20 14.61 12.69
C ASN A 137 5.36 14.21 11.21
N LEU A 138 6.56 13.86 10.75
CA LEU A 138 6.82 13.57 9.33
C LEU A 138 6.08 12.33 8.83
N ALA A 139 5.92 11.32 9.68
CA ALA A 139 5.25 10.06 9.33
C ALA A 139 3.73 10.08 9.55
N LYS A 140 3.17 11.19 10.08
CA LYS A 140 1.76 11.26 10.50
C LYS A 140 0.99 12.23 9.61
N GLY A 141 -0.11 11.74 9.03
CA GLY A 141 -1.03 12.55 8.23
C GLY A 141 -2.03 13.38 9.03
N THR A 142 -2.02 13.27 10.35
CA THR A 142 -2.85 14.09 11.25
C THR A 142 -2.00 15.16 11.96
N PRO A 143 -2.55 16.35 12.26
CA PRO A 143 -1.86 17.34 13.07
C PRO A 143 -1.51 16.79 14.47
N THR A 144 -0.32 17.08 14.97
CA THR A 144 0.09 16.69 16.34
C THR A 144 0.29 17.93 17.21
N PRO A 145 -0.31 18.01 18.41
CA PRO A 145 -0.13 19.14 19.31
C PRO A 145 1.33 19.40 19.69
N LEU A 146 1.75 20.67 19.68
CA LEU A 146 3.07 21.06 20.19
C LEU A 146 3.03 21.12 21.73
N PRO A 147 3.84 20.31 22.44
CA PRO A 147 3.85 20.27 23.89
C PRO A 147 4.40 21.57 24.47
N ARG A 148 3.87 21.98 25.63
CA ARG A 148 4.44 23.07 26.43
C ARG A 148 5.00 22.53 27.74
N VAL A 149 6.17 23.05 28.09
CA VAL A 149 6.87 22.71 29.33
C VAL A 149 6.26 23.48 30.51
N ASP A 150 6.03 22.79 31.63
CA ASP A 150 5.53 23.36 32.87
C ASP A 150 6.63 24.07 33.69
N SER A 151 6.29 24.57 34.88
CA SER A 151 7.25 25.25 35.76
C SER A 151 8.38 24.35 36.29
N ASN A 152 8.24 23.03 36.15
CA ASN A 152 9.20 22.03 36.62
C ASN A 152 10.11 21.52 35.50
N GLY A 153 9.91 21.97 34.26
CA GLY A 153 10.70 21.50 33.12
C GLY A 153 10.13 20.25 32.45
N ILE A 154 8.95 19.78 32.84
CA ILE A 154 8.27 18.59 32.28
C ILE A 154 7.26 19.05 31.24
N ALA A 155 7.21 18.40 30.08
CA ALA A 155 6.24 18.71 29.04
C ALA A 155 4.84 18.17 29.41
N SER A 156 3.81 19.01 29.29
CA SER A 156 2.43 18.58 29.56
C SER A 156 1.86 17.74 28.42
N HIS A 157 1.11 16.68 28.76
CA HIS A 157 0.30 15.89 27.83
C HIS A 157 -0.96 16.62 27.33
N THR A 158 -1.22 17.83 27.82
CA THR A 158 -2.42 18.60 27.45
C THR A 158 -2.17 19.28 26.09
N PRO A 159 -3.11 19.21 25.13
CA PRO A 159 -2.92 19.82 23.81
C PRO A 159 -2.52 21.29 23.93
N GLY A 160 -1.37 21.65 23.35
CA GLY A 160 -1.01 23.05 23.16
C GLY A 160 -2.01 23.74 22.21
N SER A 161 -2.04 25.08 22.22
CA SER A 161 -2.84 25.85 21.26
C SER A 161 -2.25 25.90 19.85
N GLU A 162 -1.05 25.34 19.67
CA GLU A 162 -0.32 25.28 18.39
C GLU A 162 -0.09 23.80 18.05
N GLU A 163 -0.22 23.45 16.78
CA GLU A 163 -0.12 22.08 16.27
C GLU A 163 0.96 22.02 15.19
N ALA A 164 1.73 20.93 15.19
CA ALA A 164 2.55 20.54 14.06
C ALA A 164 1.62 20.08 12.94
N PRO A 165 1.66 20.69 11.74
CA PRO A 165 0.87 20.24 10.61
C PRO A 165 1.19 18.78 10.22
N PRO A 166 0.29 18.12 9.46
CA PRO A 166 0.59 16.82 8.87
C PRO A 166 1.92 16.81 8.11
N PHE A 167 2.64 15.69 8.15
CA PHE A 167 3.88 15.48 7.39
C PHE A 167 4.98 16.53 7.62
N THR A 168 5.05 17.07 8.83
CA THR A 168 5.95 18.17 9.16
C THR A 168 6.71 17.89 10.46
N ALA A 169 8.05 17.93 10.43
CA ALA A 169 8.83 18.01 11.66
C ALA A 169 8.92 19.47 12.10
N VAL A 170 8.50 19.74 13.33
CA VAL A 170 8.72 21.02 14.00
C VAL A 170 9.95 20.88 14.87
N VAL A 171 11.08 21.40 14.39
CA VAL A 171 12.36 21.35 15.09
C VAL A 171 12.63 22.69 15.77
N ILE A 172 12.83 22.65 17.08
CA ILE A 172 13.13 23.83 17.89
C ILE A 172 14.54 23.68 18.47
N VAL A 173 15.43 24.58 18.07
CA VAL A 173 16.85 24.57 18.44
C VAL A 173 17.18 25.80 19.26
N GLU A 174 17.84 25.61 20.39
CA GLU A 174 18.43 26.70 21.16
C GLU A 174 19.94 26.70 20.99
N GLY A 175 20.49 27.80 20.50
CA GLY A 175 21.91 28.09 20.53
C GLY A 175 22.29 28.93 21.74
N ARG A 176 23.45 28.66 22.33
CA ARG A 176 23.98 29.29 23.54
C ARG A 176 25.45 29.65 23.33
N ALA A 177 25.87 30.82 23.78
CA ALA A 177 27.26 31.27 23.75
C ALA A 177 27.57 32.26 24.88
N GLY A 178 28.85 32.43 25.21
CA GLY A 178 29.32 33.40 26.19
C GLY A 178 30.13 32.78 27.33
N ASN A 179 30.61 33.63 28.25
CA ASN A 179 31.57 33.24 29.29
C ASN A 179 31.07 32.11 30.21
N GLY A 180 29.77 31.99 30.42
CA GLY A 180 29.19 30.90 31.21
C GLY A 180 29.36 29.49 30.60
N LEU A 181 29.78 29.39 29.33
CA LEU A 181 30.04 28.13 28.65
C LEU A 181 31.53 27.79 28.51
N ARG A 182 32.44 28.54 29.14
CA ARG A 182 33.89 28.28 29.07
C ARG A 182 34.31 26.89 29.58
N GLN A 183 33.52 26.32 30.48
CA GLN A 183 33.74 24.98 31.01
C GLN A 183 33.08 23.87 30.17
N ALA A 184 32.33 24.24 29.13
CA ALA A 184 31.71 23.27 28.24
C ALA A 184 32.79 22.53 27.45
N SER A 185 32.71 21.20 27.44
CA SER A 185 33.65 20.35 26.73
C SER A 185 33.00 19.01 26.41
N PRO A 186 33.61 18.17 25.56
CA PRO A 186 33.10 16.82 25.29
C PRO A 186 32.87 15.96 26.55
N SER A 187 33.62 16.20 27.63
CA SER A 187 33.44 15.53 28.93
C SER A 187 32.50 16.28 29.90
N ASN A 188 32.14 17.52 29.60
CA ASN A 188 31.24 18.37 30.40
C ASN A 188 30.28 19.13 29.49
N LEU A 189 29.26 18.44 28.98
CA LEU A 189 28.28 19.00 28.05
C LEU A 189 27.37 20.06 28.68
N LEU A 190 27.06 19.92 29.97
CA LEU A 190 26.18 20.83 30.70
C LEU A 190 26.88 21.26 31.99
N PRO A 191 27.68 22.34 31.96
CA PRO A 191 28.30 22.87 33.17
C PRO A 191 27.22 23.24 34.21
N ALA A 192 27.34 22.68 35.41
CA ALA A 192 26.37 22.88 36.51
C ALA A 192 26.40 24.31 37.08
N ASP A 193 27.57 24.94 37.07
CA ASP A 193 27.81 26.30 37.58
C ASP A 193 28.15 27.23 36.41
N VAL A 194 27.12 27.86 35.84
CA VAL A 194 27.27 28.86 34.78
C VAL A 194 27.78 30.16 35.40
N GLU A 195 29.07 30.22 35.75
CA GLU A 195 29.72 31.45 36.21
C GLU A 195 29.94 32.40 35.01
N GLY A 196 28.91 33.17 34.66
CA GLY A 196 29.00 34.20 33.62
C GLY A 196 27.72 34.38 32.80
N GLN A 197 27.69 35.42 31.99
CA GLN A 197 26.56 35.69 31.10
C GLN A 197 26.53 34.66 29.96
N VAL A 198 25.35 34.13 29.66
CA VAL A 198 25.08 33.27 28.49
C VAL A 198 24.05 33.97 27.62
N SER A 199 24.40 34.22 26.36
CA SER A 199 23.48 34.68 25.33
C SER A 199 22.79 33.48 24.69
N THR A 200 21.49 33.59 24.41
CA THR A 200 20.68 32.51 23.84
C THR A 200 20.00 32.95 22.54
N SER A 201 19.81 32.02 21.61
CA SER A 201 19.04 32.24 20.38
C SER A 201 18.19 31.02 20.10
N VAL A 202 16.89 31.18 19.88
CA VAL A 202 15.98 30.07 19.59
C VAL A 202 15.52 30.16 18.13
N MET A 203 15.63 29.03 17.42
CA MET A 203 15.15 28.86 16.06
C MET A 203 14.09 27.77 16.04
N GLU A 204 12.93 28.09 15.45
CA GLU A 204 11.84 27.16 15.21
C GLU A 204 11.71 26.99 13.70
N ALA A 205 11.80 25.74 13.24
CA ALA A 205 11.74 25.38 11.84
C ALA A 205 10.64 24.35 11.61
N TYR A 206 9.84 24.60 10.58
CA TYR A 206 8.89 23.65 10.04
C TYR A 206 9.55 23.01 8.83
N LEU A 207 9.88 21.73 8.95
CA LEU A 207 10.55 20.94 7.93
C LEU A 207 9.53 19.99 7.33
N ARG A 208 9.24 20.14 6.04
CA ARG A 208 8.26 19.34 5.30
C ARG A 208 8.96 18.51 4.23
N VAL A 209 8.53 17.27 4.02
CA VAL A 209 9.02 16.45 2.89
C VAL A 209 8.53 17.03 1.57
N THR A 210 9.44 17.30 0.62
CA THR A 210 9.12 17.86 -0.71
C THR A 210 9.67 17.07 -1.87
N GLY A 211 10.16 15.88 -1.59
CA GLY A 211 10.64 14.91 -2.56
C GLY A 211 11.50 13.91 -1.83
N VAL A 212 11.41 12.64 -2.20
CA VAL A 212 12.07 11.57 -1.46
C VAL A 212 13.17 11.03 -2.37
N ASN A 213 14.44 11.36 -2.14
CA ASN A 213 15.50 10.68 -2.90
C ASN A 213 15.46 9.21 -2.51
N GLY A 214 15.54 8.32 -3.50
CA GLY A 214 15.53 6.88 -3.26
C GLY A 214 14.16 6.22 -3.39
N LEU A 215 13.04 6.95 -3.40
CA LEU A 215 11.78 6.39 -3.88
C LEU A 215 11.78 6.45 -5.42
N ASN A 216 12.15 5.37 -6.08
CA ASN A 216 12.13 5.27 -7.55
C ASN A 216 11.49 3.97 -8.06
N ALA A 217 10.90 3.17 -7.17
CA ALA A 217 10.28 1.92 -7.55
C ALA A 217 8.85 2.17 -8.04
N ALA A 218 8.68 1.99 -9.34
CA ALA A 218 7.37 1.97 -9.98
C ALA A 218 6.57 0.73 -9.55
N SER A 219 7.26 -0.38 -9.27
CA SER A 219 6.62 -1.60 -8.77
C SER A 219 7.52 -2.41 -7.83
N MET A 220 6.92 -3.06 -6.83
CA MET A 220 7.58 -4.00 -5.92
C MET A 220 6.72 -5.25 -5.66
N SER A 221 7.26 -6.45 -5.97
CA SER A 221 6.64 -7.75 -5.69
C SER A 221 7.49 -8.61 -4.77
N ALA A 222 6.90 -9.10 -3.68
CA ALA A 222 7.57 -10.03 -2.77
C ALA A 222 7.70 -11.46 -3.36
N LYS A 223 6.93 -11.74 -4.41
CA LYS A 223 7.03 -12.95 -5.24
C LYS A 223 7.23 -12.54 -6.70
N ASP A 224 6.70 -13.33 -7.61
CA ASP A 224 6.81 -13.10 -9.04
C ASP A 224 6.04 -11.85 -9.47
N PHE A 225 6.65 -11.09 -10.38
CA PHE A 225 6.01 -10.05 -11.18
C PHE A 225 5.85 -10.61 -12.59
N VAL A 226 4.61 -10.81 -13.03
CA VAL A 226 4.28 -11.42 -14.31
C VAL A 226 3.33 -10.53 -15.09
N VAL A 227 3.72 -10.17 -16.31
CA VAL A 227 2.88 -9.48 -17.27
C VAL A 227 2.72 -10.40 -18.48
N ASP A 228 1.47 -10.73 -18.81
CA ASP A 228 1.11 -11.51 -19.98
C ASP A 228 0.40 -10.61 -20.99
N LEU A 229 1.07 -10.38 -22.12
CA LEU A 229 0.58 -9.51 -23.18
C LEU A 229 -0.15 -10.33 -24.25
N GLY A 230 -1.09 -9.71 -24.97
CA GLY A 230 -1.84 -10.40 -26.01
C GLY A 230 -1.04 -10.59 -27.30
N ALA A 231 -1.34 -9.74 -28.27
CA ALA A 231 -0.90 -9.88 -29.66
C ALA A 231 0.56 -9.43 -29.90
N SER A 232 1.10 -9.71 -31.08
CA SER A 232 2.49 -9.41 -31.46
C SER A 232 2.85 -7.91 -31.58
N GLY A 233 1.96 -6.99 -31.20
CA GLY A 233 2.20 -5.54 -31.16
C GLY A 233 2.08 -4.94 -29.76
N ASP A 234 1.70 -5.75 -28.78
CA ASP A 234 1.37 -5.34 -27.42
C ASP A 234 2.64 -5.16 -26.57
N THR A 235 2.64 -4.18 -25.66
CA THR A 235 3.84 -3.79 -24.91
C THR A 235 3.57 -3.46 -23.45
N MET A 236 4.58 -3.65 -22.62
CA MET A 236 4.71 -3.03 -21.31
C MET A 236 5.64 -1.82 -21.44
N THR A 237 5.26 -0.68 -20.87
CA THR A 237 6.10 0.52 -20.82
C THR A 237 6.44 0.87 -19.38
N LEU A 238 7.70 1.21 -19.13
CA LEU A 238 8.22 1.68 -17.84
C LEU A 238 8.78 3.09 -18.00
N ALA A 239 8.19 4.06 -17.29
CA ALA A 239 8.53 5.47 -17.41
C ALA A 239 8.57 6.20 -16.06
N VAL A 240 9.11 7.42 -16.04
CA VAL A 240 9.02 8.37 -14.91
C VAL A 240 8.28 9.62 -15.41
N GLN A 241 7.35 10.14 -14.61
CA GLN A 241 6.55 11.33 -14.95
C GLN A 241 7.45 12.58 -15.14
N ASP A 242 8.42 12.77 -14.24
CA ASP A 242 9.40 13.86 -14.31
C ASP A 242 10.80 13.32 -14.68
N LYS A 243 11.24 13.61 -15.91
CA LYS A 243 12.46 13.06 -16.53
C LYS A 243 13.80 13.58 -15.95
N GLU A 244 13.81 14.13 -14.74
CA GLU A 244 15.04 14.67 -14.13
C GLU A 244 15.91 13.55 -13.55
N SER A 245 16.73 12.90 -14.39
CA SER A 245 17.80 11.95 -14.01
C SER A 245 17.39 10.76 -13.11
N GLN A 246 16.10 10.51 -12.92
CA GLN A 246 15.58 9.37 -12.17
C GLN A 246 15.21 8.23 -13.12
N SER A 247 15.50 7.00 -12.68
CA SER A 247 15.13 5.76 -13.36
C SER A 247 13.94 5.15 -12.65
N ALA A 248 12.89 4.78 -13.38
CA ALA A 248 11.81 3.95 -12.84
C ALA A 248 12.32 2.52 -12.61
N VAL A 249 12.02 1.95 -11.45
CA VAL A 249 12.53 0.64 -11.03
C VAL A 249 11.39 -0.35 -10.83
N ILE A 250 11.53 -1.55 -11.40
CA ILE A 250 10.71 -2.71 -11.07
C ILE A 250 11.53 -3.63 -10.18
N ARG A 251 11.00 -4.00 -9.01
CA ARG A 251 11.69 -4.84 -8.03
C ARG A 251 10.87 -6.09 -7.76
N SER A 252 11.53 -7.24 -7.76
CA SER A 252 10.95 -8.53 -7.40
C SER A 252 11.92 -9.31 -6.53
N LYS A 253 11.44 -9.86 -5.42
CA LYS A 253 12.22 -10.79 -4.59
C LYS A 253 12.41 -12.16 -5.23
N GLU A 254 11.69 -12.47 -6.31
CA GLU A 254 11.82 -13.72 -7.07
C GLU A 254 12.11 -13.42 -8.55
N SER A 255 11.11 -13.50 -9.43
CA SER A 255 11.27 -13.29 -10.87
C SER A 255 10.46 -12.11 -11.42
N ILE A 256 10.91 -11.57 -12.56
CA ILE A 256 10.18 -10.62 -13.42
C ILE A 256 10.03 -11.28 -14.78
N LYS A 257 8.80 -11.37 -15.28
CA LYS A 257 8.47 -11.96 -16.57
C LYS A 257 7.53 -11.04 -17.35
N VAL A 258 7.88 -10.74 -18.59
CA VAL A 258 7.00 -10.11 -19.58
C VAL A 258 6.86 -11.08 -20.74
N LEU A 259 5.73 -11.78 -20.76
CA LEU A 259 5.42 -12.84 -21.72
C LEU A 259 4.67 -12.27 -22.91
N ASN A 260 4.78 -12.95 -24.06
CA ASN A 260 4.06 -12.58 -25.28
C ASN A 260 4.28 -11.11 -25.68
N GLY A 261 3.42 -10.53 -26.52
CA GLY A 261 3.58 -9.16 -26.98
C GLY A 261 4.57 -8.99 -28.15
N LYS A 262 4.99 -7.73 -28.37
CA LYS A 262 5.85 -7.27 -29.46
C LYS A 262 7.16 -8.04 -29.58
N THR A 263 7.46 -8.53 -30.79
CA THR A 263 8.60 -9.41 -31.04
C THR A 263 9.96 -8.71 -30.99
N SER A 264 10.00 -7.42 -31.30
CA SER A 264 11.22 -6.61 -31.26
C SER A 264 11.56 -6.09 -29.85
N GLY A 265 10.65 -6.20 -28.89
CA GLY A 265 10.79 -5.68 -27.54
C GLY A 265 9.41 -5.52 -26.89
N ASN A 266 9.08 -6.39 -25.95
CA ASN A 266 7.79 -6.37 -25.25
C ASN A 266 7.84 -5.57 -23.94
N LEU A 267 9.03 -5.16 -23.51
CA LEU A 267 9.26 -4.19 -22.43
C LEU A 267 10.03 -3.00 -22.99
N GLU A 268 9.39 -1.84 -22.99
CA GLU A 268 9.96 -0.55 -23.43
C GLU A 268 10.23 0.31 -22.19
N ALA A 269 11.45 0.85 -22.05
CA ALA A 269 11.84 1.67 -20.91
C ALA A 269 12.79 2.80 -21.34
N GLU A 270 12.65 3.99 -20.75
CA GLU A 270 13.56 5.12 -21.00
C GLU A 270 14.49 5.29 -19.79
N ASN A 271 15.62 4.56 -19.78
CA ASN A 271 16.54 4.44 -18.64
C ASN A 271 15.91 3.80 -17.39
N GLY A 272 15.23 2.66 -17.55
CA GLY A 272 14.67 1.90 -16.43
C GLY A 272 15.68 1.01 -15.71
N GLU A 273 15.30 0.48 -14.54
CA GLU A 273 16.04 -0.57 -13.84
C GLU A 273 15.09 -1.72 -13.45
N ALA A 274 15.56 -2.96 -13.55
CA ALA A 274 14.87 -4.13 -13.05
C ALA A 274 15.73 -4.91 -12.06
N ARG A 275 15.17 -5.20 -10.88
CA ARG A 275 15.84 -5.95 -9.82
C ARG A 275 15.15 -7.27 -9.56
N THR A 276 15.90 -8.37 -9.64
CA THR A 276 15.42 -9.71 -9.32
C THR A 276 16.42 -10.47 -8.49
N LYS A 277 16.00 -11.57 -7.87
CA LYS A 277 16.87 -12.46 -7.10
C LYS A 277 18.11 -12.95 -7.86
N THR A 278 17.99 -13.11 -9.18
CA THR A 278 19.07 -13.62 -10.03
C THR A 278 19.80 -12.51 -10.78
N GLY A 279 19.31 -11.27 -10.75
CA GLY A 279 19.78 -10.18 -11.60
C GLY A 279 19.42 -10.35 -13.08
N ASN A 280 18.51 -11.26 -13.42
CA ASN A 280 18.02 -11.49 -14.77
C ASN A 280 16.48 -11.43 -14.81
N ILE A 281 15.93 -11.15 -15.98
CA ILE A 281 14.48 -11.12 -16.24
C ILE A 281 14.14 -11.95 -17.49
N ASP A 282 12.88 -12.39 -17.59
CA ASP A 282 12.33 -13.02 -18.80
C ASP A 282 11.51 -11.99 -19.57
N ALA A 283 12.18 -11.16 -20.37
CA ALA A 283 11.57 -10.12 -21.18
C ALA A 283 12.44 -9.80 -22.40
N ARG A 284 11.85 -9.15 -23.41
CA ARG A 284 12.52 -8.65 -24.61
C ARG A 284 12.55 -7.13 -24.56
N PHE A 285 13.73 -6.53 -24.59
CA PHE A 285 13.93 -5.08 -24.48
C PHE A 285 15.16 -4.64 -25.31
N GLU A 286 15.24 -3.36 -25.69
CA GLU A 286 16.37 -2.84 -26.44
C GLU A 286 17.60 -2.61 -25.54
N SER A 287 18.80 -2.76 -26.10
CA SER A 287 20.04 -2.58 -25.34
C SER A 287 20.24 -1.11 -24.98
N GLY A 288 20.29 -0.80 -23.69
CA GLY A 288 20.43 0.56 -23.16
C GLY A 288 19.16 1.10 -22.49
N ASP A 289 18.00 0.48 -22.75
CA ASP A 289 16.72 0.90 -22.18
C ASP A 289 16.57 0.51 -20.71
N LEU A 290 17.18 -0.61 -20.33
CA LEU A 290 17.00 -1.23 -19.02
C LEU A 290 18.33 -1.69 -18.42
N THR A 291 18.56 -1.30 -17.16
CA THR A 291 19.65 -1.84 -16.32
C THR A 291 19.13 -3.00 -15.48
N LEU A 292 19.91 -4.07 -15.39
CA LEU A 292 19.57 -5.24 -14.56
C LEU A 292 20.44 -5.28 -13.31
N ALA A 293 19.82 -5.54 -12.15
CA ALA A 293 20.52 -5.66 -10.88
C ALA A 293 19.93 -6.77 -10.00
N THR A 294 20.68 -7.21 -9.00
CA THR A 294 20.21 -8.20 -8.03
C THR A 294 19.43 -7.54 -6.90
N GLU A 295 18.22 -8.02 -6.66
CA GLU A 295 17.42 -7.68 -5.47
C GLU A 295 17.86 -8.56 -4.29
N GLN A 296 18.42 -7.95 -3.25
CA GLN A 296 18.84 -8.69 -2.06
C GLN A 296 17.64 -9.00 -1.17
N SER A 297 17.71 -10.10 -0.42
CA SER A 297 16.65 -10.44 0.54
C SER A 297 16.48 -9.38 1.63
N THR A 298 17.54 -8.64 1.97
CA THR A 298 17.54 -7.58 2.98
C THR A 298 17.08 -6.22 2.47
N ASP A 299 16.92 -6.05 1.17
CA ASP A 299 16.52 -4.76 0.60
C ASP A 299 15.07 -4.45 0.99
N ARG A 300 14.81 -3.29 1.58
CA ARG A 300 13.46 -2.96 2.05
C ARG A 300 12.52 -2.64 0.88
N PHE A 301 11.25 -2.98 1.07
CA PHE A 301 10.15 -2.52 0.24
C PHE A 301 9.45 -1.34 0.90
N TYR A 302 8.63 -0.62 0.14
CA TYR A 302 7.74 0.40 0.72
C TYR A 302 6.81 -0.25 1.73
N GLN A 303 6.73 0.33 2.92
CA GLN A 303 5.93 -0.17 4.03
C GLN A 303 4.75 0.76 4.23
N LEU A 304 3.56 0.17 4.28
CA LEU A 304 2.33 0.91 4.51
C LEU A 304 1.34 0.01 5.27
N SER A 305 1.22 0.26 6.56
CA SER A 305 0.23 -0.40 7.41
C SER A 305 -1.14 0.25 7.26
N PHE A 306 -2.19 -0.48 7.67
CA PHE A 306 -3.56 0.02 7.53
C PHE A 306 -3.80 1.27 8.37
N ASP A 307 -3.11 1.43 9.50
CA ASP A 307 -3.26 2.59 10.38
C ASP A 307 -2.56 3.85 9.84
N GLU A 308 -1.73 3.71 8.80
CA GLU A 308 -0.99 4.80 8.15
C GLU A 308 -1.69 5.35 6.88
N VAL A 309 -2.71 4.66 6.38
CA VAL A 309 -3.53 5.15 5.26
C VAL A 309 -4.68 6.02 5.74
N GLU A 310 -5.11 6.94 4.88
CA GLU A 310 -6.35 7.69 5.10
C GLU A 310 -7.54 6.72 5.20
N GLN A 311 -8.37 6.94 6.22
CA GLN A 311 -9.55 6.12 6.48
C GLN A 311 -10.75 7.02 6.75
N ALA A 312 -11.92 6.57 6.32
CA ALA A 312 -13.17 7.20 6.73
C ALA A 312 -13.37 7.05 8.24
N ASP A 313 -13.73 8.15 8.91
CA ASP A 313 -14.04 8.15 10.34
C ASP A 313 -15.21 7.19 10.64
N PRO A 314 -15.01 6.15 11.49
CA PRO A 314 -16.08 5.22 11.89
C PRO A 314 -17.29 5.88 12.56
N SER A 315 -17.11 7.08 13.11
CA SER A 315 -18.16 7.88 13.74
C SER A 315 -18.81 8.90 12.80
N GLY A 316 -18.26 9.05 11.58
CA GLY A 316 -18.73 9.98 10.56
C GLY A 316 -19.82 9.41 9.66
N ASN A 317 -19.77 9.74 8.37
CA ASN A 317 -20.70 9.21 7.38
C ASN A 317 -20.48 7.70 7.23
N SER A 318 -21.52 6.91 7.52
CA SER A 318 -21.42 5.45 7.46
C SER A 318 -22.53 4.84 6.62
N LEU A 319 -22.18 3.81 5.87
CA LEU A 319 -23.10 2.93 5.16
C LEU A 319 -23.10 1.55 5.84
N ALA A 320 -24.22 0.84 5.87
CA ALA A 320 -24.26 -0.51 6.44
C ALA A 320 -23.46 -1.49 5.57
N ALA A 321 -22.70 -2.39 6.18
CA ALA A 321 -22.13 -3.53 5.48
C ALA A 321 -23.23 -4.44 4.89
N GLY A 322 -22.91 -5.18 3.85
CA GLY A 322 -23.83 -6.07 3.14
C GLY A 322 -23.69 -5.98 1.62
N THR A 323 -24.66 -6.54 0.94
CA THR A 323 -24.71 -6.62 -0.52
C THR A 323 -25.77 -5.66 -1.07
N TYR A 324 -25.32 -4.74 -1.91
CA TYR A 324 -26.10 -3.75 -2.62
C TYR A 324 -26.22 -4.17 -4.07
N VAL A 325 -27.44 -4.19 -4.59
CA VAL A 325 -27.74 -4.80 -5.89
C VAL A 325 -28.56 -3.83 -6.74
N TRP A 326 -28.06 -3.51 -7.92
CA TRP A 326 -28.83 -2.74 -8.90
C TRP A 326 -29.80 -3.65 -9.64
N TRP A 327 -31.09 -3.32 -9.56
CA TRP A 327 -32.16 -3.99 -10.28
C TRP A 327 -32.64 -3.13 -11.44
N GLU A 328 -32.84 -3.73 -12.61
CA GLU A 328 -33.43 -3.02 -13.75
C GLU A 328 -34.86 -2.57 -13.42
N THR A 329 -35.15 -1.29 -13.69
CA THR A 329 -36.50 -0.73 -13.61
C THR A 329 -36.78 0.15 -14.82
N SER A 330 -38.04 0.46 -15.09
CA SER A 330 -38.44 1.36 -16.19
C SER A 330 -37.85 2.77 -16.09
N SER A 331 -37.28 3.14 -14.94
CA SER A 331 -36.65 4.44 -14.67
C SER A 331 -35.11 4.40 -14.70
N GLY A 332 -34.49 3.28 -15.09
CA GLY A 332 -33.04 3.20 -15.28
C GLY A 332 -32.25 2.64 -14.09
N GLY A 333 -32.89 1.88 -13.18
CA GLY A 333 -32.22 1.16 -12.09
C GLY A 333 -32.73 1.55 -10.69
N GLU A 334 -32.95 0.57 -9.80
CA GLU A 334 -33.24 0.76 -8.37
C GLU A 334 -32.19 0.02 -7.52
N LEU A 335 -31.80 0.60 -6.39
CA LEU A 335 -30.82 0.00 -5.48
C LEU A 335 -31.51 -0.81 -4.40
N HIS A 336 -31.19 -2.10 -4.34
CA HIS A 336 -31.69 -3.04 -3.34
C HIS A 336 -30.58 -3.40 -2.35
N TYR A 337 -30.93 -3.68 -1.10
CA TYR A 337 -29.98 -4.00 -0.04
C TYR A 337 -30.29 -5.32 0.66
N TYR A 338 -29.23 -6.09 0.91
CA TYR A 338 -29.24 -7.36 1.63
C TYR A 338 -28.18 -7.32 2.75
N ASP A 339 -28.62 -7.47 4.00
CA ASP A 339 -27.73 -7.61 5.17
C ASP A 339 -27.16 -9.03 5.23
N MET A 340 -26.26 -9.32 4.28
CA MET A 340 -25.57 -10.59 4.02
C MET A 340 -24.24 -10.30 3.28
N ASP A 341 -23.21 -11.11 3.51
CA ASP A 341 -22.01 -11.11 2.66
C ASP A 341 -22.34 -11.60 1.23
N TYR A 342 -21.36 -11.50 0.32
CA TYR A 342 -21.57 -11.85 -1.08
C TYR A 342 -21.90 -13.34 -1.27
N GLU A 343 -21.19 -14.25 -0.60
CA GLU A 343 -21.40 -15.69 -0.75
C GLU A 343 -22.82 -16.09 -0.30
N ALA A 344 -23.26 -15.56 0.83
CA ALA A 344 -24.59 -15.82 1.37
C ALA A 344 -25.68 -15.16 0.51
N TYR A 345 -25.42 -13.96 -0.03
CA TYR A 345 -26.32 -13.30 -0.99
C TYR A 345 -26.52 -14.14 -2.25
N VAL A 346 -25.44 -14.64 -2.85
CA VAL A 346 -25.49 -15.48 -4.06
C VAL A 346 -26.37 -16.71 -3.84
N LYS A 347 -26.12 -17.47 -2.77
CA LYS A 347 -26.94 -18.65 -2.41
C LYS A 347 -28.41 -18.29 -2.20
N HIS A 348 -28.66 -17.13 -1.58
CA HIS A 348 -30.00 -16.65 -1.30
C HIS A 348 -30.77 -16.26 -2.57
N ILE A 349 -30.16 -15.46 -3.45
CA ILE A 349 -30.82 -14.93 -4.65
C ILE A 349 -30.99 -15.98 -5.74
N GLU A 350 -30.03 -16.92 -5.89
CA GLU A 350 -30.19 -18.07 -6.82
C GLU A 350 -31.36 -18.97 -6.38
N ALA A 351 -31.55 -19.15 -5.06
CA ALA A 351 -32.68 -19.90 -4.52
C ALA A 351 -34.01 -19.10 -4.55
N ASN A 352 -33.95 -17.77 -4.45
CA ASN A 352 -35.12 -16.89 -4.38
C ASN A 352 -34.98 -15.69 -5.34
N PRO A 353 -35.00 -15.89 -6.66
CA PRO A 353 -34.63 -14.84 -7.62
C PRO A 353 -35.50 -13.59 -7.59
N THR A 354 -36.71 -13.67 -7.01
CA THR A 354 -37.68 -12.57 -6.96
C THR A 354 -37.74 -11.84 -5.62
N ASP A 355 -36.96 -12.25 -4.62
CA ASP A 355 -36.89 -11.55 -3.34
C ASP A 355 -36.25 -10.17 -3.55
N PRO A 356 -36.96 -9.05 -3.30
CA PRO A 356 -36.42 -7.72 -3.51
C PRO A 356 -35.46 -7.29 -2.39
N GLY A 357 -35.32 -8.03 -1.30
CA GLY A 357 -34.59 -7.54 -0.13
C GLY A 357 -35.18 -6.22 0.38
N SER A 358 -34.31 -5.31 0.82
CA SER A 358 -34.71 -3.96 1.26
C SER A 358 -34.57 -2.94 0.13
N THR A 359 -35.67 -2.32 -0.30
CA THR A 359 -35.68 -1.25 -1.32
C THR A 359 -35.49 0.16 -0.73
N SER A 360 -35.76 0.34 0.58
CA SER A 360 -35.53 1.62 1.27
C SER A 360 -34.10 1.70 1.80
N VAL A 361 -33.13 1.92 0.92
CA VAL A 361 -31.71 2.06 1.29
C VAL A 361 -31.47 3.42 1.95
N SER A 362 -31.03 3.42 3.21
CA SER A 362 -30.66 4.63 3.93
C SER A 362 -29.22 5.03 3.58
N LEU A 363 -29.05 6.13 2.85
CA LEU A 363 -27.75 6.64 2.43
C LEU A 363 -27.30 7.82 3.31
N PRO A 364 -26.02 7.90 3.70
CA PRO A 364 -25.47 9.08 4.38
C PRO A 364 -25.38 10.29 3.43
N SER A 365 -25.21 11.49 3.99
CA SER A 365 -25.19 12.73 3.20
C SER A 365 -24.04 12.85 2.19
N SER A 366 -22.95 12.10 2.38
CA SER A 366 -21.83 12.04 1.42
C SER A 366 -22.09 11.09 0.26
N VAL A 367 -23.22 10.38 0.24
CA VAL A 367 -23.57 9.40 -0.79
C VAL A 367 -24.86 9.82 -1.48
N SER A 368 -24.85 9.82 -2.81
CA SER A 368 -26.03 10.13 -3.61
C SER A 368 -26.19 9.17 -4.78
N LEU A 369 -27.42 8.95 -5.23
CA LEU A 369 -27.72 8.11 -6.39
C LEU A 369 -28.18 8.97 -7.56
N SER A 370 -27.72 8.61 -8.77
CA SER A 370 -28.20 9.19 -10.02
C SER A 370 -28.27 8.08 -11.07
N GLY A 371 -29.46 7.50 -11.29
CA GLY A 371 -29.57 6.25 -12.06
C GLY A 371 -28.83 5.11 -11.35
N THR A 372 -28.04 4.35 -12.10
CA THR A 372 -27.14 3.28 -11.63
C THR A 372 -25.75 3.77 -11.16
N GLN A 373 -25.60 5.07 -10.92
CA GLN A 373 -24.39 5.67 -10.36
C GLN A 373 -24.54 5.96 -8.86
N LEU A 374 -23.61 5.43 -8.08
CA LEU A 374 -23.37 5.79 -6.67
C LEU A 374 -22.28 6.85 -6.60
N SER A 375 -22.59 8.08 -6.19
CA SER A 375 -21.60 9.16 -6.08
C SER A 375 -21.18 9.41 -4.63
N LEU A 376 -19.88 9.45 -4.37
CA LEU A 376 -19.28 9.74 -3.06
C LEU A 376 -18.65 11.14 -3.10
N THR A 377 -19.14 12.06 -2.28
CA THR A 377 -18.62 13.45 -2.20
C THR A 377 -17.74 13.68 -0.97
N GLY A 378 -17.46 12.64 -0.20
CA GLY A 378 -16.62 12.66 0.99
C GLY A 378 -16.51 11.25 1.56
N ASP A 379 -15.87 11.14 2.72
CA ASP A 379 -15.56 9.84 3.31
C ASP A 379 -16.82 9.03 3.66
N VAL A 380 -16.71 7.71 3.51
CA VAL A 380 -17.76 6.73 3.81
C VAL A 380 -17.15 5.52 4.49
N TYR A 381 -17.57 5.29 5.73
CA TYR A 381 -17.19 4.09 6.49
C TYR A 381 -18.24 2.98 6.35
N ILE A 382 -17.79 1.77 6.02
CA ILE A 382 -18.65 0.58 5.99
C ILE A 382 -18.79 0.01 7.40
N LYS A 383 -19.98 0.20 7.96
CA LYS A 383 -20.31 -0.16 9.33
C LYS A 383 -20.79 -1.61 9.42
N LYS A 384 -20.10 -2.38 10.26
CA LYS A 384 -20.50 -3.74 10.63
C LYS A 384 -21.97 -3.80 11.08
N THR A 385 -22.72 -4.76 10.55
CA THR A 385 -24.14 -4.94 10.89
C THR A 385 -24.34 -5.78 12.15
N GLY A 386 -25.58 -5.80 12.67
CA GLY A 386 -25.95 -6.61 13.83
C GLY A 386 -25.80 -8.12 13.62
N LYS A 387 -25.78 -8.58 12.35
CA LYS A 387 -25.51 -9.97 11.97
C LYS A 387 -24.02 -10.30 11.87
N GLY A 388 -23.16 -9.29 11.97
CA GLY A 388 -21.72 -9.46 11.92
C GLY A 388 -21.08 -9.29 10.55
N THR A 389 -21.86 -9.00 9.50
CA THR A 389 -21.35 -8.69 8.16
C THR A 389 -20.49 -7.45 8.20
N THR A 390 -19.30 -7.54 7.60
CA THR A 390 -18.30 -6.46 7.51
C THR A 390 -18.02 -6.03 6.07
N ASP A 391 -18.46 -6.84 5.11
CA ASP A 391 -18.15 -6.67 3.70
C ASP A 391 -19.06 -5.62 3.06
N PHE A 392 -18.56 -4.97 2.02
CA PHE A 392 -19.34 -4.13 1.14
C PHE A 392 -19.28 -4.70 -0.27
N THR A 393 -20.44 -5.06 -0.81
CA THR A 393 -20.57 -5.52 -2.19
C THR A 393 -21.57 -4.62 -2.91
N LEU A 394 -21.21 -4.11 -4.10
CA LEU A 394 -22.12 -3.40 -5.00
C LEU A 394 -22.06 -4.07 -6.37
N ILE A 395 -23.15 -4.65 -6.86
CA ILE A 395 -23.17 -5.39 -8.13
C ILE A 395 -24.49 -5.16 -8.88
N PRO A 396 -24.55 -5.33 -10.21
CA PRO A 396 -25.83 -5.53 -10.89
C PRO A 396 -26.41 -6.89 -10.51
N ARG A 397 -27.73 -7.04 -10.66
CA ARG A 397 -28.44 -8.28 -10.30
C ARG A 397 -27.94 -9.52 -11.03
N GLY A 398 -27.55 -9.39 -12.29
CA GLY A 398 -26.97 -10.48 -13.08
C GLY A 398 -25.58 -10.93 -12.62
N GLY A 399 -24.97 -10.25 -11.65
CA GLY A 399 -23.62 -10.52 -11.21
C GLY A 399 -22.56 -9.79 -12.03
N ALA A 400 -21.29 -10.06 -11.74
CA ALA A 400 -20.17 -9.30 -12.27
C ALA A 400 -18.98 -10.22 -12.60
N PRO A 401 -19.11 -11.10 -13.61
CA PRO A 401 -18.10 -12.12 -13.90
C PRO A 401 -16.71 -11.51 -14.11
N GLU A 402 -15.69 -12.04 -13.44
CA GLU A 402 -14.30 -11.60 -13.60
C GLU A 402 -13.61 -12.22 -14.84
N ASP A 403 -14.11 -13.37 -15.28
CA ASP A 403 -13.51 -14.25 -16.29
C ASP A 403 -14.61 -14.71 -17.27
N PRO A 404 -14.31 -14.88 -18.57
CA PRO A 404 -15.27 -15.41 -19.52
C PRO A 404 -15.62 -16.86 -19.13
N PRO A 405 -16.80 -17.38 -19.52
CA PRO A 405 -17.19 -18.75 -19.19
C PRO A 405 -16.17 -19.82 -19.62
N SER A 406 -15.40 -19.56 -20.69
CA SER A 406 -14.35 -20.46 -21.16
C SER A 406 -13.04 -20.40 -20.36
N ALA A 407 -12.87 -19.40 -19.49
CA ALA A 407 -11.74 -19.27 -18.58
C ALA A 407 -11.86 -20.11 -17.31
N VAL A 408 -13.02 -20.75 -17.08
CA VAL A 408 -13.11 -21.83 -16.09
C VAL A 408 -12.16 -22.93 -16.53
N SER A 409 -11.02 -23.05 -15.85
CA SER A 409 -10.08 -24.11 -16.15
C SER A 409 -10.81 -25.44 -16.01
N THR A 410 -10.89 -26.22 -17.09
CA THR A 410 -11.12 -27.65 -17.03
C THR A 410 -9.86 -28.30 -16.46
N GLY A 411 -9.55 -27.97 -15.20
CA GLY A 411 -8.38 -28.43 -14.47
C GLY A 411 -8.74 -29.70 -13.71
N PHE A 412 -8.29 -30.85 -14.21
CA PHE A 412 -8.34 -32.10 -13.45
C PHE A 412 -7.45 -31.99 -12.21
N SER A 413 -7.97 -31.50 -11.09
CA SER A 413 -7.24 -31.58 -9.81
C SER A 413 -7.42 -33.00 -9.25
N SER A 414 -6.39 -33.82 -9.41
CA SER A 414 -6.28 -35.15 -8.78
C SER A 414 -6.41 -35.09 -7.26
N GLN A 415 -6.23 -33.90 -6.66
CA GLN A 415 -6.41 -33.64 -5.24
C GLN A 415 -7.87 -33.52 -4.80
N ALA A 416 -8.76 -32.90 -5.58
CA ALA A 416 -10.18 -32.84 -5.24
C ALA A 416 -10.83 -34.23 -5.30
N TYR A 417 -10.46 -35.01 -6.32
CA TYR A 417 -10.89 -36.41 -6.46
C TYR A 417 -10.34 -37.31 -5.34
N ALA A 418 -9.07 -37.14 -4.95
CA ALA A 418 -8.48 -37.88 -3.84
C ALA A 418 -9.11 -37.51 -2.48
N LYS A 419 -9.44 -36.23 -2.25
CA LYS A 419 -10.17 -35.79 -1.05
C LYS A 419 -11.59 -36.35 -1.01
N ALA A 420 -12.30 -36.38 -2.14
CA ALA A 420 -13.64 -36.95 -2.25
C ALA A 420 -13.66 -38.47 -1.99
N LEU A 421 -12.67 -39.21 -2.51
CA LEU A 421 -12.52 -40.66 -2.26
C LEU A 421 -12.20 -40.98 -0.79
N ILE A 422 -11.36 -40.17 -0.15
CA ILE A 422 -11.02 -40.32 1.28
C ILE A 422 -12.22 -39.96 2.16
N ALA A 423 -12.96 -38.90 1.83
CA ALA A 423 -14.19 -38.51 2.52
C ALA A 423 -15.31 -39.56 2.37
N ALA A 424 -15.36 -40.28 1.24
CA ALA A 424 -16.26 -41.40 0.99
C ALA A 424 -15.84 -42.72 1.69
N GLY A 425 -14.77 -42.70 2.50
CA GLY A 425 -14.31 -43.87 3.27
C GLY A 425 -13.58 -44.93 2.44
N ILE A 426 -13.18 -44.62 1.20
CA ILE A 426 -12.46 -45.54 0.33
C ILE A 426 -10.97 -45.51 0.68
N THR A 427 -10.44 -46.64 1.16
CA THR A 427 -9.01 -46.77 1.48
C THR A 427 -8.23 -47.04 0.18
N LEU A 428 -7.33 -46.13 -0.20
CA LEU A 428 -6.46 -46.35 -1.35
C LEU A 428 -5.42 -47.44 -1.05
N PRO A 429 -5.17 -48.39 -1.97
CA PRO A 429 -4.25 -49.49 -1.72
C PRO A 429 -2.81 -48.97 -1.55
N GLN A 430 -2.15 -49.37 -0.46
CA GLN A 430 -0.72 -49.11 -0.28
C GLN A 430 0.09 -49.90 -1.32
N ASN A 431 0.93 -49.19 -2.07
CA ASN A 431 1.79 -49.74 -3.11
C ASN A 431 2.81 -50.75 -2.55
N ARG A 432 2.71 -52.02 -2.96
CA ARG A 432 3.83 -52.97 -2.94
C ARG A 432 4.64 -52.82 -4.22
N HIS A 433 5.57 -51.87 -4.23
CA HIS A 433 6.91 -51.92 -4.85
C HIS A 433 7.39 -50.51 -5.16
N GLY A 434 8.60 -50.22 -4.66
CA GLY A 434 9.20 -48.88 -4.67
C GLY A 434 9.55 -48.41 -6.07
N TRP A 435 9.08 -47.22 -6.40
CA TRP A 435 9.60 -46.40 -7.49
C TRP A 435 10.21 -45.13 -6.88
N ARG A 436 11.50 -44.91 -7.15
CA ARG A 436 12.25 -43.70 -6.81
C ARG A 436 12.38 -42.85 -8.08
N SER A 437 11.30 -42.15 -8.45
CA SER A 437 11.20 -40.96 -9.34
C SER A 437 9.91 -40.96 -10.18
N THR A 438 9.44 -39.76 -10.49
CA THR A 438 8.28 -39.43 -11.33
C THR A 438 8.53 -39.76 -12.81
N PRO A 439 7.68 -40.57 -13.49
CA PRO A 439 7.82 -40.83 -14.91
C PRO A 439 7.21 -39.70 -15.77
N THR A 440 7.77 -39.46 -16.96
CA THR A 440 7.30 -38.45 -17.93
C THR A 440 6.33 -39.03 -18.96
N LEU A 441 5.40 -38.19 -19.43
CA LEU A 441 4.24 -38.48 -20.30
C LEU A 441 4.52 -39.17 -21.66
N SER A 442 5.77 -39.24 -22.11
CA SER A 442 6.13 -39.78 -23.43
C SER A 442 6.26 -41.30 -23.50
N GLU A 443 6.30 -42.01 -22.37
CA GLU A 443 6.50 -43.47 -22.36
C GLU A 443 5.18 -44.27 -22.40
N PHE A 444 4.02 -43.60 -22.41
CA PHE A 444 2.71 -44.25 -22.31
C PHE A 444 2.01 -44.52 -23.66
N PHE A 445 2.51 -43.99 -24.78
CA PHE A 445 1.82 -44.04 -26.08
C PHE A 445 2.52 -44.95 -27.10
N ALA A 446 2.24 -46.25 -27.04
CA ALA A 446 2.54 -47.16 -28.14
C ALA A 446 1.62 -48.40 -28.13
N ALA A 447 0.48 -48.33 -28.84
CA ALA A 447 -0.10 -49.45 -29.62
C ALA A 447 -1.50 -49.12 -30.21
N GLY A 448 -1.57 -49.03 -31.56
CA GLY A 448 -2.64 -49.58 -32.44
C GLY A 448 -4.06 -48.98 -32.45
N GLY A 449 -4.49 -48.46 -33.60
CA GLY A 449 -5.88 -48.06 -33.92
C GLY A 449 -6.79 -49.18 -34.52
N PRO A 450 -7.95 -48.85 -35.13
CA PRO A 450 -9.29 -49.11 -34.58
C PRO A 450 -10.16 -50.10 -35.39
N GLY A 451 -11.37 -50.42 -34.89
CA GLY A 451 -12.41 -51.17 -35.60
C GLY A 451 -13.83 -50.87 -35.07
N ASP A 452 -14.75 -50.65 -36.01
CA ASP A 452 -16.12 -50.10 -35.90
C ASP A 452 -17.19 -51.00 -35.24
N ASP A 453 -18.02 -50.46 -34.32
CA ASP A 453 -19.46 -50.79 -34.16
C ASP A 453 -20.18 -49.76 -33.22
N PRO A 454 -21.30 -49.10 -33.61
CA PRO A 454 -21.97 -48.07 -32.81
C PRO A 454 -23.23 -48.60 -32.12
N ASN A 455 -23.17 -48.95 -30.83
CA ASN A 455 -24.38 -49.24 -30.06
C ASN A 455 -24.35 -48.65 -28.64
N TRP A 456 -25.43 -47.92 -28.34
CA TRP A 456 -25.71 -47.16 -27.13
C TRP A 456 -25.89 -48.06 -25.92
N THR A 457 -25.32 -47.69 -24.76
CA THR A 457 -25.58 -48.36 -23.48
C THR A 457 -26.06 -47.37 -22.41
N THR A 458 -27.22 -47.66 -21.83
CA THR A 458 -27.80 -46.89 -20.72
C THR A 458 -27.28 -47.45 -19.41
N VAL A 459 -26.44 -46.70 -18.69
CA VAL A 459 -25.85 -47.15 -17.41
C VAL A 459 -26.47 -46.43 -16.22
N ILE A 460 -27.17 -45.30 -16.43
CA ILE A 460 -27.86 -44.52 -15.40
C ILE A 460 -29.23 -44.05 -15.94
N PRO A 461 -30.35 -44.22 -15.22
CA PRO A 461 -31.63 -43.64 -15.63
C PRO A 461 -31.52 -42.12 -15.75
N GLY A 462 -31.79 -41.58 -16.95
CA GLY A 462 -31.83 -40.12 -17.21
C GLY A 462 -30.62 -39.53 -17.93
N PHE A 463 -29.54 -40.29 -18.14
CA PHE A 463 -28.36 -39.81 -18.88
C PHE A 463 -28.12 -40.64 -20.15
N GLN A 464 -28.00 -39.97 -21.30
CA GLN A 464 -27.64 -40.59 -22.58
C GLN A 464 -26.23 -40.18 -22.98
N PHE A 465 -25.43 -41.16 -23.40
CA PHE A 465 -24.05 -40.97 -23.85
C PHE A 465 -23.97 -41.27 -25.34
N ARG A 466 -23.54 -40.30 -26.16
CA ARG A 466 -23.35 -40.46 -27.61
C ARG A 466 -21.88 -40.45 -27.96
N LEU A 467 -21.45 -41.25 -28.93
CA LEU A 467 -20.13 -41.10 -29.55
C LEU A 467 -20.11 -39.83 -30.42
N ALA A 468 -19.30 -38.83 -30.04
CA ALA A 468 -19.25 -37.51 -30.68
C ALA A 468 -18.25 -37.47 -31.84
N GLY A 469 -17.22 -38.31 -31.80
CA GLY A 469 -16.20 -38.40 -32.84
C GLY A 469 -15.24 -39.55 -32.61
N ASP A 470 -14.72 -40.09 -33.71
CA ASP A 470 -13.57 -40.99 -33.74
C ASP A 470 -12.42 -40.22 -34.40
N ASN A 471 -11.40 -39.90 -33.61
CA ASN A 471 -10.12 -39.46 -34.15
C ASN A 471 -9.04 -40.45 -33.67
N ASN A 472 -7.91 -40.49 -34.37
CA ASN A 472 -6.81 -41.45 -34.13
C ASN A 472 -6.15 -41.37 -32.72
N GLN A 473 -6.76 -40.64 -31.77
CA GLN A 473 -6.39 -40.49 -30.36
C GLN A 473 -7.42 -41.13 -29.40
N GLY A 474 -8.59 -41.57 -29.88
CA GLY A 474 -9.60 -42.29 -29.10
C GLY A 474 -11.04 -41.85 -29.36
N PHE A 475 -11.98 -42.56 -28.74
CA PHE A 475 -13.41 -42.29 -28.81
C PHE A 475 -13.82 -41.10 -27.93
N GLU A 476 -14.46 -40.09 -28.52
CA GLU A 476 -15.06 -38.98 -27.79
C GLU A 476 -16.53 -39.31 -27.48
N TYR A 477 -16.95 -39.17 -26.22
CA TYR A 477 -18.35 -39.34 -25.82
C TYR A 477 -18.93 -38.02 -25.31
N GLN A 478 -20.08 -37.62 -25.85
CA GLN A 478 -20.84 -36.44 -25.46
C GLN A 478 -22.03 -36.87 -24.57
N ILE A 479 -22.25 -36.16 -23.47
CA ILE A 479 -23.40 -36.34 -22.60
C ILE A 479 -24.47 -35.36 -23.05
N ASP A 480 -25.55 -35.87 -23.65
CA ASP A 480 -26.71 -35.06 -23.97
C ASP A 480 -27.70 -35.14 -22.80
N SER A 481 -27.77 -34.07 -21.98
CA SER A 481 -28.86 -33.93 -21.02
C SER A 481 -30.08 -33.38 -21.74
N GLN A 482 -30.83 -34.26 -22.42
CA GLN A 482 -32.18 -33.89 -22.82
C GLN A 482 -33.06 -33.95 -21.58
N VAL A 483 -33.45 -32.78 -21.08
CA VAL A 483 -34.41 -32.51 -20.00
C VAL A 483 -33.82 -32.39 -18.59
N VAL A 484 -33.65 -31.13 -18.14
CA VAL A 484 -33.67 -30.73 -16.73
C VAL A 484 -35.14 -30.76 -16.29
N PRO A 485 -35.52 -31.48 -15.21
CA PRO A 485 -35.27 -30.96 -13.86
C PRO A 485 -34.91 -32.02 -12.81
N THR A 486 -34.04 -31.65 -11.87
CA THR A 486 -33.83 -32.25 -10.51
C THR A 486 -33.76 -33.79 -10.42
N PRO A 487 -32.66 -34.35 -9.87
CA PRO A 487 -31.78 -33.74 -8.88
C PRO A 487 -30.50 -33.16 -9.48
N THR A 488 -29.81 -32.27 -8.75
CA THR A 488 -28.39 -31.96 -9.01
C THR A 488 -27.56 -33.23 -8.84
N LEU A 489 -26.38 -33.33 -9.47
CA LEU A 489 -25.49 -34.49 -9.33
C LEU A 489 -25.17 -34.78 -7.86
N GLU A 490 -25.06 -33.73 -7.04
CA GLU A 490 -24.86 -33.80 -5.60
C GLU A 490 -26.06 -34.44 -4.87
N GLN A 491 -27.29 -34.06 -5.23
CA GLN A 491 -28.51 -34.69 -4.73
C GLN A 491 -28.71 -36.13 -5.24
N ALA A 492 -28.22 -36.45 -6.45
CA ALA A 492 -28.22 -37.82 -6.97
C ALA A 492 -27.21 -38.72 -6.24
N ILE A 493 -26.07 -38.15 -5.83
CA ILE A 493 -25.06 -38.82 -5.01
C ILE A 493 -25.56 -39.00 -3.57
N GLU A 494 -26.21 -37.98 -2.97
CA GLU A 494 -26.84 -38.09 -1.65
C GLU A 494 -27.97 -39.12 -1.64
N ALA A 495 -28.85 -39.13 -2.66
CA ALA A 495 -29.91 -40.14 -2.81
C ALA A 495 -29.34 -41.56 -3.00
N PHE A 496 -28.19 -41.71 -3.65
CA PHE A 496 -27.49 -42.98 -3.80
C PHE A 496 -26.87 -43.46 -2.47
N ILE A 497 -26.40 -42.53 -1.63
CA ILE A 497 -25.87 -42.82 -0.29
C ILE A 497 -27.02 -43.18 0.69
N GLU A 498 -28.17 -42.53 0.59
CA GLU A 498 -29.34 -42.76 1.44
C GLU A 498 -30.08 -44.08 1.12
N GLN A 499 -29.95 -44.61 -0.09
CA GLN A 499 -30.56 -45.88 -0.50
C GLN A 499 -29.84 -47.15 0.00
N LYS A 500 -29.16 -47.08 1.16
CA LYS A 500 -28.68 -48.27 1.86
C LYS A 500 -29.84 -49.04 2.49
N ASN A 501 -30.47 -49.90 1.70
CA ASN A 501 -31.18 -51.08 2.22
C ASN A 501 -30.33 -52.36 2.05
N PRO A 502 -30.49 -53.38 2.90
CA PRO A 502 -29.40 -53.94 3.70
C PRO A 502 -29.13 -55.41 3.36
N SER A 503 -29.30 -55.81 2.10
CA SER A 503 -29.26 -57.24 1.75
C SER A 503 -28.82 -57.49 0.31
N GLY A 504 -27.65 -58.10 0.16
CA GLY A 504 -27.42 -59.14 -0.84
C GLY A 504 -26.86 -58.72 -2.20
N SER A 505 -25.69 -59.30 -2.49
CA SER A 505 -25.27 -59.80 -3.80
C SER A 505 -24.62 -58.83 -4.79
N TYR A 506 -23.29 -58.88 -4.83
CA TYR A 506 -22.49 -58.49 -5.99
C TYR A 506 -22.77 -59.47 -7.14
N TRP A 507 -23.29 -58.99 -8.27
CA TRP A 507 -23.26 -59.75 -9.52
C TRP A 507 -21.89 -59.55 -10.17
N GLN A 508 -20.99 -60.51 -9.97
CA GLN A 508 -19.90 -60.77 -10.90
C GLN A 508 -20.48 -61.53 -12.09
N GLN A 509 -20.47 -60.94 -13.28
CA GLN A 509 -20.67 -61.70 -14.51
C GLN A 509 -19.31 -62.10 -15.08
N ASN A 510 -18.97 -63.38 -14.87
CA ASN A 510 -17.88 -64.07 -15.52
C ASN A 510 -18.23 -64.32 -17.00
N THR A 511 -17.45 -63.78 -17.92
CA THR A 511 -17.37 -64.27 -19.31
C THR A 511 -15.98 -64.80 -19.60
N THR A 512 -15.86 -66.13 -19.59
CA THR A 512 -14.72 -66.91 -20.07
C THR A 512 -14.84 -67.13 -21.57
N SER A 513 -14.00 -66.48 -22.37
CA SER A 513 -13.45 -67.05 -23.61
C SER A 513 -12.34 -66.16 -24.18
N GLY A 514 -11.12 -66.70 -24.21
CA GLY A 514 -10.07 -66.48 -25.22
C GLY A 514 -9.79 -65.07 -25.73
N ASN A 515 -8.59 -64.59 -25.37
CA ASN A 515 -7.91 -63.34 -25.76
C ASN A 515 -8.28 -62.14 -24.89
N GLY A 516 -7.30 -61.76 -24.06
CA GLY A 516 -7.43 -60.73 -23.05
C GLY A 516 -7.70 -59.36 -23.64
N TRP A 517 -8.85 -58.81 -23.28
CA TRP A 517 -9.19 -57.41 -23.40
C TRP A 517 -9.58 -56.94 -22.00
N GLU A 518 -8.64 -56.34 -21.27
CA GLU A 518 -8.99 -55.50 -20.12
C GLU A 518 -9.46 -54.15 -20.67
N GLY A 519 -10.75 -54.08 -21.04
CA GLY A 519 -11.41 -52.82 -21.32
C GLY A 519 -11.57 -52.03 -20.04
N GLN A 520 -10.57 -51.21 -19.70
CA GLN A 520 -10.70 -50.22 -18.64
C GLN A 520 -11.67 -49.13 -19.09
N ALA A 521 -12.86 -49.07 -18.48
CA ALA A 521 -13.72 -47.90 -18.57
C ALA A 521 -13.00 -46.71 -17.92
N LYS A 522 -12.41 -45.84 -18.75
CA LYS A 522 -11.97 -44.51 -18.32
C LYS A 522 -13.20 -43.62 -18.20
N VAL A 523 -13.67 -43.42 -16.98
CA VAL A 523 -14.55 -42.29 -16.66
C VAL A 523 -13.66 -41.04 -16.67
N TRP A 524 -13.83 -40.17 -17.67
CA TRP A 524 -13.25 -38.83 -17.62
C TRP A 524 -14.00 -38.02 -16.57
N GLY A 525 -13.23 -37.27 -15.78
CA GLY A 525 -13.57 -36.85 -14.43
C GLY A 525 -14.81 -35.97 -14.28
N VAL A 526 -15.21 -35.82 -13.02
CA VAL A 526 -16.19 -34.83 -12.58
C VAL A 526 -15.60 -33.44 -12.81
N GLN A 527 -16.33 -32.62 -13.55
CA GLN A 527 -16.04 -31.20 -13.76
C GLN A 527 -16.23 -30.49 -12.41
N VAL A 528 -15.13 -30.08 -11.78
CA VAL A 528 -15.16 -29.21 -10.61
C VAL A 528 -14.71 -27.86 -11.10
N GLU A 529 -15.63 -26.91 -11.16
CA GLU A 529 -15.32 -25.51 -11.40
C GLU A 529 -14.36 -25.04 -10.30
N SER A 530 -13.08 -24.88 -10.62
CA SER A 530 -12.15 -24.23 -9.70
C SER A 530 -12.22 -22.73 -9.91
N VAL A 531 -13.38 -22.14 -9.65
CA VAL A 531 -13.47 -20.69 -9.44
C VAL A 531 -13.01 -20.44 -8.01
N SER A 532 -12.20 -19.41 -7.79
CA SER A 532 -11.94 -18.95 -6.41
C SER A 532 -13.30 -18.70 -5.75
N PRO A 533 -13.60 -19.24 -4.56
CA PRO A 533 -14.89 -19.03 -3.89
C PRO A 533 -15.19 -17.54 -3.65
N ASP A 534 -14.18 -16.68 -3.74
CA ASP A 534 -14.26 -15.23 -3.56
C ASP A 534 -14.47 -14.43 -4.85
N ALA A 535 -14.42 -15.07 -6.03
CA ALA A 535 -14.55 -14.38 -7.31
C ALA A 535 -15.98 -13.87 -7.55
N LEU A 536 -16.09 -12.68 -8.15
CA LEU A 536 -17.38 -12.23 -8.68
C LEU A 536 -17.75 -13.11 -9.89
N LYS A 537 -19.01 -13.57 -9.92
CA LYS A 537 -19.52 -14.49 -10.94
C LYS A 537 -20.81 -13.94 -11.55
N GLU A 538 -21.14 -14.47 -12.72
CA GLU A 538 -22.48 -14.37 -13.26
C GLU A 538 -23.45 -15.19 -12.39
N LEU A 539 -24.67 -14.69 -12.19
CA LEU A 539 -25.65 -15.32 -11.30
C LEU A 539 -26.72 -16.06 -12.10
N GLU A 540 -27.00 -17.29 -11.69
CA GLU A 540 -28.00 -18.16 -12.31
C GLU A 540 -29.39 -17.87 -11.73
N LEU A 541 -30.04 -16.81 -12.22
CA LEU A 541 -31.34 -16.35 -11.70
C LEU A 541 -32.56 -17.12 -12.24
N GLY A 542 -32.33 -18.05 -13.18
CA GLY A 542 -33.37 -18.75 -13.93
C GLY A 542 -34.13 -17.81 -14.88
N GLY A 543 -34.49 -18.28 -16.08
CA GLY A 543 -35.09 -17.46 -17.15
C GLY A 543 -36.46 -16.80 -16.88
N THR A 544 -36.88 -16.71 -15.61
CA THR A 544 -38.12 -16.07 -15.14
C THR A 544 -37.91 -14.59 -14.78
N VAL A 545 -36.67 -14.15 -14.60
CA VAL A 545 -36.31 -12.77 -14.28
C VAL A 545 -35.52 -12.19 -15.46
N SER A 546 -36.02 -11.14 -16.10
CA SER A 546 -35.25 -10.38 -17.08
C SER A 546 -34.58 -9.20 -16.36
N ASP A 547 -33.25 -9.16 -16.38
CA ASP A 547 -32.46 -8.01 -15.97
C ASP A 547 -31.33 -7.84 -16.98
N ASN A 548 -31.33 -6.69 -17.66
CA ASN A 548 -30.32 -6.37 -18.66
C ASN A 548 -29.20 -5.50 -18.09
N LEU A 549 -29.26 -5.11 -16.82
CA LEU A 549 -28.19 -4.33 -16.22
C LEU A 549 -26.92 -5.17 -16.12
N THR A 550 -25.88 -4.65 -16.74
CA THR A 550 -24.53 -5.21 -16.76
C THR A 550 -23.57 -4.34 -15.94
N VAL A 551 -22.36 -4.87 -15.68
CA VAL A 551 -21.26 -4.12 -15.05
C VAL A 551 -20.85 -2.85 -15.82
N ASN A 552 -21.33 -2.69 -17.06
CA ASN A 552 -21.04 -1.52 -17.90
C ASN A 552 -21.94 -0.34 -17.58
N GLU A 553 -23.10 -0.62 -16.98
CA GLU A 553 -24.13 0.37 -16.71
C GLU A 553 -24.09 0.82 -15.25
N THR A 554 -23.39 0.10 -14.39
CA THR A 554 -23.21 0.42 -12.97
C THR A 554 -21.89 1.12 -12.72
N GLN A 555 -21.90 2.14 -11.87
CA GLN A 555 -20.66 2.86 -11.54
C GLN A 555 -20.64 3.45 -10.13
N ILE A 556 -19.43 3.56 -9.58
CA ILE A 556 -19.11 4.37 -8.40
C ILE A 556 -18.31 5.58 -8.87
N HIS A 557 -18.71 6.78 -8.45
CA HIS A 557 -18.05 8.03 -8.81
C HIS A 557 -17.61 8.81 -7.57
N PHE A 558 -16.31 8.99 -7.39
CA PHE A 558 -15.73 9.88 -6.40
C PHE A 558 -15.76 11.32 -6.94
N SER A 559 -16.48 12.18 -6.25
CA SER A 559 -16.64 13.61 -6.58
C SER A 559 -16.49 14.48 -5.33
N PRO A 560 -15.34 14.41 -4.64
CA PRO A 560 -15.08 15.30 -3.52
C PRO A 560 -15.04 16.77 -3.99
N PRO A 561 -15.32 17.73 -3.09
CA PRO A 561 -15.08 19.15 -3.37
C PRO A 561 -13.64 19.42 -3.81
N GLU A 562 -13.43 20.50 -4.56
CA GLU A 562 -12.11 20.86 -5.08
C GLU A 562 -11.04 20.91 -3.97
N GLY A 563 -9.93 20.19 -4.18
CA GLY A 563 -8.83 20.09 -3.21
C GLY A 563 -9.11 19.21 -1.99
N LYS A 564 -10.15 18.37 -2.03
CA LYS A 564 -10.47 17.36 -1.00
C LYS A 564 -10.39 15.94 -1.57
N SER A 565 -10.32 14.98 -0.67
CA SER A 565 -10.42 13.54 -0.92
C SER A 565 -11.82 13.01 -0.56
N ALA A 566 -12.12 11.81 -1.06
CA ALA A 566 -13.22 10.99 -0.59
C ALA A 566 -12.75 9.54 -0.49
N THR A 567 -12.81 8.98 0.73
CA THR A 567 -12.34 7.64 1.03
C THR A 567 -13.49 6.68 1.33
N LEU A 568 -13.50 5.52 0.68
CA LEU A 568 -14.37 4.40 1.02
C LEU A 568 -13.58 3.38 1.87
N THR A 569 -13.95 3.22 3.14
CA THR A 569 -13.23 2.33 4.07
C THR A 569 -14.08 1.16 4.55
N SER A 570 -13.55 -0.05 4.49
CA SER A 570 -14.18 -1.27 5.03
C SER A 570 -13.28 -2.06 5.97
N GLN A 571 -13.90 -2.68 6.98
CA GLN A 571 -13.24 -3.66 7.88
C GLN A 571 -13.28 -5.09 7.31
N GLY A 572 -14.14 -5.34 6.32
CA GLY A 572 -14.20 -6.59 5.58
C GLY A 572 -13.79 -6.36 4.13
N ASP A 573 -14.26 -7.21 3.24
CA ASP A 573 -13.97 -7.11 1.82
C ASP A 573 -14.73 -5.96 1.14
N ILE A 574 -14.18 -5.46 0.04
CA ILE A 574 -14.86 -4.53 -0.87
C ILE A 574 -14.96 -5.20 -2.25
N ARG A 575 -16.19 -5.36 -2.76
CA ARG A 575 -16.47 -5.93 -4.09
C ARG A 575 -17.33 -4.96 -4.89
N ILE A 576 -16.88 -4.56 -6.07
CA ILE A 576 -17.57 -3.60 -6.92
C ILE A 576 -17.73 -4.22 -8.31
N GLY A 577 -18.96 -4.59 -8.67
CA GLY A 577 -19.41 -4.91 -10.01
C GLY A 577 -19.88 -3.65 -10.72
N GLY A 578 -18.97 -2.90 -11.31
CA GLY A 578 -19.21 -1.61 -11.95
C GLY A 578 -17.93 -0.80 -12.13
N GLY A 579 -17.97 0.19 -13.02
CA GLY A 579 -16.83 1.10 -13.22
C GLY A 579 -16.58 1.99 -12.01
N VAL A 580 -15.32 2.27 -11.71
CA VAL A 580 -14.94 3.18 -10.60
C VAL A 580 -14.25 4.41 -11.17
N PHE A 581 -14.79 5.60 -10.87
CA PHE A 581 -14.34 6.85 -11.49
C PHE A 581 -14.09 7.92 -10.45
N GLY A 582 -13.21 8.89 -10.74
CA GLY A 582 -13.14 10.15 -10.02
C GLY A 582 -11.73 10.61 -9.67
N GLN A 583 -11.63 11.86 -9.23
CA GLN A 583 -10.38 12.47 -8.75
C GLN A 583 -10.45 12.72 -7.24
N GLY A 584 -9.34 12.48 -6.53
CA GLY A 584 -9.30 12.49 -5.08
C GLY A 584 -10.02 11.29 -4.43
N GLY A 585 -10.20 10.18 -5.16
CA GLY A 585 -10.86 8.99 -4.65
C GLY A 585 -9.87 7.98 -4.06
N SER A 586 -10.21 7.40 -2.92
CA SER A 586 -9.45 6.32 -2.29
C SER A 586 -10.36 5.18 -1.81
N ILE A 587 -9.88 3.93 -1.91
CA ILE A 587 -10.56 2.74 -1.40
C ILE A 587 -9.61 1.98 -0.48
N THR A 588 -10.02 1.78 0.78
CA THR A 588 -9.21 1.13 1.82
C THR A 588 -9.96 -0.03 2.46
N SER A 589 -9.33 -1.19 2.54
CA SER A 589 -9.95 -2.44 3.00
C SER A 589 -9.02 -3.21 3.96
N GLN A 590 -9.55 -3.65 5.10
CA GLN A 590 -8.87 -4.67 5.91
C GLN A 590 -9.05 -6.09 5.36
N GLY A 591 -9.97 -6.30 4.43
CA GLY A 591 -10.09 -7.51 3.63
C GLY A 591 -9.42 -7.33 2.26
N GLN A 592 -10.01 -7.95 1.24
CA GLN A 592 -9.61 -7.78 -0.16
C GLN A 592 -10.37 -6.64 -0.86
N ILE A 593 -9.90 -6.24 -2.03
CA ILE A 593 -10.62 -5.34 -2.96
C ILE A 593 -10.79 -6.08 -4.30
N ARG A 594 -12.02 -6.16 -4.79
CA ARG A 594 -12.33 -6.70 -6.12
C ARG A 594 -13.14 -5.68 -6.90
N ILE A 595 -12.68 -5.33 -8.10
CA ILE A 595 -13.38 -4.43 -9.01
C ILE A 595 -13.55 -5.16 -10.34
N SER A 596 -14.79 -5.43 -10.70
CA SER A 596 -15.19 -6.01 -11.99
C SER A 596 -16.07 -5.00 -12.71
N GLY A 597 -15.50 -4.24 -13.65
CA GLY A 597 -16.23 -3.15 -14.30
C GLY A 597 -15.41 -2.42 -15.35
N LEU A 598 -16.10 -1.76 -16.29
CA LEU A 598 -15.43 -1.10 -17.41
C LEU A 598 -14.93 0.30 -17.08
N GLY A 599 -13.78 0.63 -17.66
CA GLY A 599 -13.34 2.01 -17.86
C GLY A 599 -12.89 2.69 -16.57
N THR A 600 -12.58 1.95 -15.51
CA THR A 600 -12.16 2.50 -14.23
C THR A 600 -11.06 3.54 -14.41
N ASP A 601 -11.33 4.79 -13.98
CA ASP A 601 -10.40 5.91 -13.99
C ASP A 601 -10.43 6.55 -12.60
N LEU A 602 -9.56 6.05 -11.73
CA LEU A 602 -9.48 6.47 -10.35
C LEU A 602 -8.15 7.18 -10.10
N SER A 603 -8.23 8.44 -9.72
CA SER A 603 -7.07 9.24 -9.32
C SER A 603 -7.15 9.58 -7.84
N ALA A 604 -6.10 9.22 -7.11
CA ALA A 604 -5.82 9.74 -5.78
C ALA A 604 -5.43 11.23 -5.84
N ASN A 605 -5.41 11.92 -4.71
CA ASN A 605 -4.89 13.29 -4.61
C ASN A 605 -3.40 13.21 -4.21
N PRO A 606 -2.45 13.81 -4.95
CA PRO A 606 -1.01 13.68 -4.65
C PRO A 606 -0.54 14.32 -3.33
N ASN A 607 -1.45 14.82 -2.49
CA ASN A 607 -1.14 15.50 -1.24
C ASN A 607 -1.23 14.55 -0.03
N GLY A 608 -0.10 14.24 0.62
CA GLY A 608 -0.11 13.57 1.92
C GLY A 608 -0.60 12.12 1.88
N GLN A 609 -1.55 11.73 2.77
CA GLN A 609 -2.14 10.38 2.84
C GLN A 609 -3.15 10.12 1.71
N GLU A 610 -3.57 11.16 0.99
CA GLU A 610 -4.62 11.10 -0.02
C GLU A 610 -4.11 10.55 -1.37
N GLY A 611 -2.81 10.23 -1.46
CA GLY A 611 -2.12 9.71 -2.64
C GLY A 611 -2.25 8.19 -2.85
N VAL A 612 -2.91 7.47 -1.93
CA VAL A 612 -3.27 6.06 -2.12
C VAL A 612 -4.61 5.98 -2.82
N SER A 613 -4.63 5.33 -3.98
CA SER A 613 -5.89 5.04 -4.70
C SER A 613 -6.54 3.76 -4.16
N LEU A 614 -5.74 2.72 -3.91
CA LEU A 614 -6.23 1.41 -3.45
C LEU A 614 -5.31 0.84 -2.36
N TYR A 615 -5.91 0.44 -1.23
CA TYR A 615 -5.23 -0.28 -0.16
C TYR A 615 -6.03 -1.53 0.27
N ALA A 616 -5.39 -2.69 0.30
CA ALA A 616 -5.98 -3.91 0.87
C ALA A 616 -4.98 -4.69 1.73
N LYS A 617 -5.43 -5.26 2.86
CA LYS A 617 -4.64 -6.30 3.54
C LYS A 617 -4.73 -7.64 2.78
N GLY A 618 -5.87 -7.91 2.16
CA GLY A 618 -6.08 -9.04 1.26
C GLY A 618 -5.66 -8.73 -0.16
N ASP A 619 -6.11 -9.55 -1.09
CA ASP A 619 -5.79 -9.39 -2.52
C ASP A 619 -6.45 -8.14 -3.12
N ILE A 620 -5.85 -7.61 -4.19
CA ILE A 620 -6.50 -6.65 -5.08
C ILE A 620 -6.69 -7.33 -6.43
N VAL A 621 -7.95 -7.47 -6.86
CA VAL A 621 -8.29 -8.08 -8.15
C VAL A 621 -9.07 -7.08 -9.00
N LEU A 622 -8.57 -6.82 -10.20
CA LEU A 622 -9.19 -5.93 -11.19
C LEU A 622 -9.60 -6.78 -12.40
N SER A 623 -10.86 -6.67 -12.84
CA SER A 623 -11.32 -7.24 -14.10
C SER A 623 -12.18 -6.23 -14.86
N ALA A 624 -12.04 -6.23 -16.18
CA ALA A 624 -12.81 -5.35 -17.08
C ALA A 624 -13.64 -6.15 -18.09
N LEU A 625 -14.05 -7.37 -17.76
CA LEU A 625 -14.78 -8.22 -18.70
C LEU A 625 -16.15 -7.63 -19.05
N LYS A 626 -16.45 -7.59 -20.36
CA LYS A 626 -17.70 -7.08 -20.93
C LYS A 626 -18.28 -8.11 -21.91
N PRO A 627 -19.56 -8.52 -21.73
CA PRO A 627 -20.32 -9.15 -22.80
C PRO A 627 -20.64 -8.13 -23.92
N THR A 628 -20.43 -8.47 -25.18
CA THR A 628 -20.60 -7.55 -26.33
C THR A 628 -22.05 -7.46 -26.84
N GLY A 629 -23.00 -8.11 -26.17
CA GLY A 629 -24.41 -8.21 -26.59
C GLY A 629 -24.67 -9.23 -27.70
N THR A 630 -23.61 -9.83 -28.28
CA THR A 630 -23.72 -11.05 -29.10
C THR A 630 -23.47 -12.24 -28.18
N SER A 631 -24.39 -13.21 -28.15
CA SER A 631 -24.27 -14.36 -27.26
C SER A 631 -22.89 -15.03 -27.36
N GLY A 632 -22.20 -15.16 -26.23
CA GLY A 632 -20.90 -15.82 -26.14
C GLY A 632 -19.73 -15.01 -26.68
N SER A 633 -19.82 -13.69 -26.79
CA SER A 633 -18.68 -12.82 -27.15
C SER A 633 -18.40 -11.79 -26.07
N TYR A 634 -17.11 -11.61 -25.77
CA TYR A 634 -16.59 -10.79 -24.70
C TYR A 634 -15.50 -9.83 -25.19
N THR A 635 -15.29 -8.74 -24.46
CA THR A 635 -14.18 -7.81 -24.62
C THR A 635 -13.72 -7.35 -23.25
N TYR A 636 -12.49 -6.87 -23.11
CA TYR A 636 -12.03 -6.23 -21.90
C TYR A 636 -11.91 -4.71 -22.07
N GLY A 637 -12.33 -3.96 -21.05
CA GLY A 637 -12.12 -2.51 -20.96
C GLY A 637 -10.78 -2.11 -20.33
N ASP A 638 -10.55 -0.80 -20.26
CA ASP A 638 -9.31 -0.24 -19.72
C ASP A 638 -9.42 0.08 -18.22
N PHE A 639 -8.29 0.06 -17.53
CA PHE A 639 -8.09 0.57 -16.17
C PHE A 639 -7.01 1.65 -16.17
N ASN A 640 -7.36 2.84 -15.70
CA ASN A 640 -6.46 3.96 -15.46
C ASN A 640 -6.44 4.27 -13.96
N LEU A 641 -5.27 4.18 -13.34
CA LEU A 641 -5.07 4.42 -11.93
C LEU A 641 -4.00 5.47 -11.73
N LYS A 642 -4.24 6.43 -10.83
CA LYS A 642 -3.20 7.36 -10.37
C LYS A 642 -3.12 7.33 -8.86
N GLY A 643 -1.92 7.18 -8.33
CA GLY A 643 -1.67 7.00 -6.90
C GLY A 643 -0.85 5.75 -6.57
N VAL A 644 -0.75 5.47 -5.28
CA VAL A 644 -0.22 4.22 -4.75
C VAL A 644 -1.31 3.16 -4.76
N VAL A 645 -1.02 2.00 -5.36
CA VAL A 645 -1.78 0.77 -5.21
C VAL A 645 -0.98 -0.16 -4.30
N TYR A 646 -1.53 -0.48 -3.12
CA TYR A 646 -0.83 -1.26 -2.10
C TYR A 646 -1.66 -2.45 -1.63
N THR A 647 -1.07 -3.65 -1.67
CA THR A 647 -1.64 -4.85 -1.08
C THR A 647 -0.63 -5.56 -0.18
N GLN A 648 -1.10 -6.02 1.00
CA GLN A 648 -0.33 -6.94 1.84
C GLN A 648 -0.34 -8.39 1.32
N SER A 649 -1.10 -8.67 0.26
CA SER A 649 -1.21 -10.00 -0.36
C SER A 649 -0.85 -9.92 -1.84
N ASN A 650 -1.72 -10.37 -2.76
CA ASN A 650 -1.44 -10.43 -4.19
C ASN A 650 -2.20 -9.35 -4.96
N PHE A 651 -1.64 -8.92 -6.07
CA PHE A 651 -2.31 -8.07 -7.05
C PHE A 651 -2.53 -8.85 -8.34
N GLU A 652 -3.77 -8.88 -8.84
CA GLU A 652 -4.13 -9.47 -10.13
C GLU A 652 -4.98 -8.50 -10.97
N ALA A 653 -4.56 -8.24 -12.22
CA ALA A 653 -5.35 -7.51 -13.20
C ALA A 653 -5.65 -8.42 -14.40
N LYS A 654 -6.94 -8.70 -14.61
CA LYS A 654 -7.51 -9.54 -15.66
C LYS A 654 -8.17 -8.66 -16.73
N LEU A 655 -7.37 -8.20 -17.69
CA LEU A 655 -7.78 -7.32 -18.79
C LEU A 655 -7.63 -8.00 -20.16
N GLY A 656 -7.54 -9.32 -20.17
CA GLY A 656 -7.36 -10.12 -21.38
C GLY A 656 -7.47 -11.60 -21.06
N TYR A 657 -7.86 -12.38 -22.07
CA TYR A 657 -7.88 -13.84 -22.01
C TYR A 657 -7.75 -14.39 -23.44
N ASP A 658 -6.90 -15.40 -23.63
CA ASP A 658 -6.62 -15.99 -24.95
C ASP A 658 -7.71 -17.01 -25.31
N ASP A 659 -8.82 -16.51 -25.85
CA ASP A 659 -9.96 -17.31 -26.27
C ASP A 659 -10.66 -16.71 -27.50
N PRO A 660 -11.14 -17.52 -28.46
CA PRO A 660 -11.86 -17.03 -29.63
C PRO A 660 -13.13 -16.21 -29.32
N SER A 661 -13.73 -16.37 -28.15
CA SER A 661 -14.87 -15.59 -27.68
C SER A 661 -14.50 -14.17 -27.25
N VAL A 662 -13.21 -13.90 -26.98
CA VAL A 662 -12.71 -12.59 -26.54
C VAL A 662 -12.22 -11.81 -27.76
N GLY A 663 -12.99 -10.79 -28.14
CA GLY A 663 -12.72 -9.98 -29.33
C GLY A 663 -11.59 -8.97 -29.17
N ASP A 664 -11.45 -8.38 -27.98
CA ASP A 664 -10.45 -7.36 -27.67
C ASP A 664 -10.00 -7.43 -26.21
N TRP A 665 -8.71 -7.17 -25.99
CA TRP A 665 -8.09 -7.04 -24.67
C TRP A 665 -7.97 -5.54 -24.29
N GLY A 666 -8.02 -5.25 -22.99
CA GLY A 666 -7.94 -3.91 -22.44
C GLY A 666 -6.54 -3.52 -21.98
N ASN A 667 -6.36 -2.25 -21.61
CA ASN A 667 -5.09 -1.68 -21.17
C ASN A 667 -5.10 -1.40 -19.66
N LEU A 668 -3.96 -1.58 -19.00
CA LEU A 668 -3.70 -1.09 -17.66
C LEU A 668 -2.74 0.10 -17.74
N ALA A 669 -3.12 1.25 -17.20
CA ALA A 669 -2.23 2.38 -16.99
C ALA A 669 -2.20 2.72 -15.50
N LEU A 670 -0.99 2.76 -14.92
CA LEU A 670 -0.76 3.17 -13.54
C LEU A 670 0.28 4.30 -13.49
N THR A 671 -0.11 5.43 -12.92
CA THR A 671 0.81 6.54 -12.58
C THR A 671 0.98 6.63 -11.07
N GLY A 672 2.17 6.32 -10.56
CA GLY A 672 2.45 6.24 -9.12
C GLY A 672 3.32 5.02 -8.80
N SER A 673 2.86 4.16 -7.90
CA SER A 673 3.59 2.93 -7.53
C SER A 673 2.66 1.78 -7.21
N LEU A 674 3.06 0.56 -7.57
CA LEU A 674 2.37 -0.69 -7.26
C LEU A 674 3.18 -1.54 -6.29
N VAL A 675 2.61 -1.91 -5.14
CA VAL A 675 3.29 -2.72 -4.14
C VAL A 675 2.43 -3.92 -3.76
N ALA A 676 2.96 -5.12 -3.98
CA ALA A 676 2.45 -6.37 -3.43
C ALA A 676 3.44 -6.89 -2.37
N TYR A 677 3.19 -6.51 -1.12
CA TYR A 677 4.11 -6.74 -0.01
C TYR A 677 4.17 -8.20 0.43
N GLY A 678 3.07 -8.95 0.31
CA GLY A 678 3.03 -10.38 0.60
C GLY A 678 3.13 -10.77 2.08
N GLY A 679 2.79 -9.86 2.99
CA GLY A 679 2.75 -10.06 4.43
C GLY A 679 2.40 -8.79 5.19
N ASP A 680 2.43 -8.87 6.51
CA ASP A 680 2.35 -7.68 7.37
C ASP A 680 3.59 -6.78 7.13
N PRO A 681 3.41 -5.48 6.82
CA PRO A 681 4.50 -4.52 6.61
C PRO A 681 5.45 -4.36 7.81
N ALA A 682 5.03 -4.75 9.02
CA ALA A 682 5.91 -4.81 10.19
C ALA A 682 6.96 -5.95 10.10
N GLY A 683 6.74 -6.93 9.23
CA GLY A 683 7.64 -8.06 8.97
C GLY A 683 8.48 -7.89 7.71
N GLU A 684 8.96 -9.01 7.16
CA GLU A 684 9.68 -9.05 5.89
C GLU A 684 8.70 -9.23 4.71
N PRO A 685 8.98 -8.65 3.53
CA PRO A 685 8.17 -8.87 2.34
C PRO A 685 8.05 -10.36 1.99
N GLY A 686 6.82 -10.82 1.73
CA GLY A 686 6.54 -12.21 1.35
C GLY A 686 6.53 -13.20 2.51
N ALA A 687 6.52 -12.74 3.76
CA ALA A 687 6.49 -13.60 4.96
C ALA A 687 5.33 -14.60 4.96
N ASN A 688 4.20 -14.27 4.34
CA ASN A 688 3.01 -15.13 4.27
C ASN A 688 2.98 -16.02 3.02
N GLY A 689 4.03 -16.02 2.20
CA GLY A 689 4.05 -16.76 0.94
C GLY A 689 3.31 -16.09 -0.23
N ASN A 690 2.67 -14.94 0.02
CA ASN A 690 1.99 -14.10 -0.98
C ASN A 690 2.93 -12.98 -1.48
N GLY A 691 2.40 -12.05 -2.27
CA GLY A 691 3.13 -10.88 -2.78
C GLY A 691 3.41 -10.93 -4.28
N SER A 692 2.62 -11.70 -5.03
CA SER A 692 2.75 -11.74 -6.49
C SER A 692 1.99 -10.61 -7.15
N ILE A 693 2.53 -10.10 -8.24
CA ILE A 693 1.85 -9.18 -9.17
C ILE A 693 1.63 -9.92 -10.47
N LYS A 694 0.39 -10.03 -10.91
CA LYS A 694 0.02 -10.63 -12.19
C LYS A 694 -0.86 -9.68 -12.99
N VAL A 695 -0.48 -9.40 -14.23
CA VAL A 695 -1.25 -8.55 -15.14
C VAL A 695 -1.41 -9.30 -16.46
N THR A 696 -2.65 -9.47 -16.92
CA THR A 696 -2.96 -9.95 -18.27
C THR A 696 -3.67 -8.81 -18.99
N ALA A 697 -3.05 -8.25 -20.03
CA ALA A 697 -3.56 -7.04 -20.69
C ALA A 697 -3.00 -6.90 -22.11
N LYS A 698 -3.65 -6.07 -22.93
CA LYS A 698 -3.12 -5.62 -24.23
C LYS A 698 -1.91 -4.70 -24.06
N LYS A 699 -1.95 -3.84 -23.05
CA LYS A 699 -0.85 -2.91 -22.75
C LYS A 699 -0.77 -2.70 -21.25
N PHE A 700 0.44 -2.58 -20.73
CA PHE A 700 0.66 -2.15 -19.34
C PHE A 700 1.63 -0.96 -19.29
N ASP A 701 1.08 0.23 -19.05
CA ASP A 701 1.84 1.46 -18.85
C ASP A 701 2.07 1.69 -17.35
N LEU A 702 3.32 1.58 -16.91
CA LEU A 702 3.72 1.84 -15.54
C LEU A 702 4.61 3.08 -15.49
N THR A 703 4.04 4.18 -15.01
CA THR A 703 4.73 5.47 -14.88
C THR A 703 4.97 5.78 -13.41
N PHE A 704 6.23 5.83 -12.98
CA PHE A 704 6.57 6.25 -11.64
C PHE A 704 6.34 7.76 -11.48
N ASP A 705 5.58 8.13 -10.46
CA ASP A 705 5.36 9.53 -10.09
C ASP A 705 5.60 9.73 -8.58
N PRO A 706 6.69 10.41 -8.19
CA PRO A 706 7.04 10.63 -6.79
C PRO A 706 6.02 11.52 -6.07
N ALA A 707 5.16 12.28 -6.77
CA ALA A 707 4.17 13.14 -6.16
C ALA A 707 3.20 12.35 -5.25
N TYR A 708 2.91 11.09 -5.57
CA TYR A 708 2.00 10.25 -4.78
C TYR A 708 2.69 9.50 -3.62
N MET A 709 4.01 9.59 -3.50
CA MET A 709 4.79 8.74 -2.60
C MET A 709 5.02 9.35 -1.21
N ASN A 710 4.45 10.53 -0.94
CA ASN A 710 4.72 11.33 0.26
C ASN A 710 4.40 10.64 1.60
N MET A 711 3.57 9.59 1.60
CA MET A 711 3.15 8.87 2.81
C MET A 711 3.86 7.53 3.05
N LEU A 712 4.65 7.03 2.10
CA LEU A 712 5.25 5.71 2.21
C LEU A 712 6.44 5.77 3.17
N ASP A 713 6.29 5.15 4.34
CA ASP A 713 7.39 4.88 5.25
C ASP A 713 8.33 3.84 4.61
N GLY A 714 9.62 4.02 4.84
CA GLY A 714 10.67 3.19 4.25
C GLY A 714 11.31 3.74 2.98
N SER A 715 11.34 5.06 2.79
CA SER A 715 12.20 5.64 1.76
C SER A 715 13.64 5.17 1.96
N PRO A 716 14.29 4.61 0.92
CA PRO A 716 15.73 4.53 0.88
C PRO A 716 16.31 5.94 1.14
N ALA A 717 17.44 5.98 1.82
CA ALA A 717 18.06 7.18 2.38
C ALA A 717 17.94 8.46 1.52
N GLY A 718 17.55 9.57 2.17
CA GLY A 718 17.70 10.93 1.65
C GLY A 718 16.40 11.63 1.28
N VAL A 719 15.64 12.14 2.25
CA VAL A 719 14.49 13.01 1.95
C VAL A 719 14.94 14.44 1.61
N ARG A 720 14.25 15.15 0.71
CA ARG A 720 14.38 16.61 0.54
C ARG A 720 13.36 17.30 1.45
N LEU A 721 13.84 18.27 2.23
CA LEU A 721 13.00 19.03 3.16
C LEU A 721 12.85 20.48 2.65
N GLU A 722 11.61 20.97 2.55
CA GLU A 722 11.35 22.41 2.53
C GLU A 722 11.30 22.95 3.95
N GLN A 723 11.89 24.13 4.13
CA GLN A 723 12.06 24.77 5.43
C GLN A 723 11.30 26.09 5.47
N THR A 724 10.44 26.24 6.49
CA THR A 724 9.89 27.54 6.90
C THR A 724 10.44 27.92 8.27
N LEU A 725 11.03 29.12 8.39
CA LEU A 725 11.75 29.59 9.59
C LEU A 725 10.95 30.63 10.37
N LYS A 726 10.88 30.47 11.70
CA LYS A 726 10.39 31.46 12.65
C LYS A 726 11.51 31.81 13.64
N TYR A 727 11.90 33.09 13.66
CA TYR A 727 12.98 33.59 14.53
C TYR A 727 12.40 34.26 15.78
N THR A 728 12.86 33.85 16.97
CA THR A 728 12.56 34.55 18.23
C THR A 728 13.86 34.90 18.95
N HIS A 729 14.14 36.19 19.10
CA HIS A 729 15.28 36.69 19.88
C HIS A 729 14.84 36.98 21.32
N ARG A 730 15.59 36.52 22.32
CA ARG A 730 15.39 36.83 23.74
C ARG A 730 16.69 37.21 24.40
#